data_AF-A0A7U2I2H9-F1
#
_entry.id   AF-A0A7U2I2H9-F1
#
_cell.length_a   1.000
_cell.length_b   1.000
_cell.length_c   1.000
_cell.angle_alpha   90.00
_cell.angle_beta   90.00
_cell.angle_gamma   90.00
#
_symmetry.space_group_name_H-M   'P 1'
#
loop_
_entity.id
_entity.type
_entity.pdbx_description
1 polymer ?
#
loop_
_entity_poly.entity_id
_entity_poly.type
_entity_poly.pdbx_seq_one_letter_code
_entity_poly.pdbx_strand_id
1 'polypeptide(L)'
;MQPTSNSTRSSTPSSSQESVHDEITTVRETPTPPLSARLSPAQRSQSSLMSTFTNDVQSRPMSRQATRTSRKSPTTARPKILPLQSATSSKETVSRSFRSPSASSSFYYVKKPPMASAVPLGSSADPEDIKEFLALAEQRQKAFEPNKYSSYAWQMFWFVMILCITYFGFIGFPIWDGICYSLWKWLKFGNHVTMGVLIFFLWGASISWLPQLFVKFEKNAEPLDPESPVPRTDASETCLLIPAYKAAGALPETIEYALKIFKPDQIFVLANGNSPTPLDNAEDVCKEYGINHAWIPVGSKIIAEFVGVMLAKKFKYAMLIDDDVHLPANLPIVTDRISDTKAHRSTVCIGYTIKSTGANGSKGTYIQQAQDLEYKLSGLSRHFQGTYGSATFPHGAIILWNRDILEKLFWGHPGYKISEDWYFGHTCRSAGYRIEFCSQVFVETETPPSLFVPVKSTRGGYGEMTVWKQRFYRWNFFYLYRLRDDFNYLIFAWRLGHYEFITKVFVLSEIVETFIYFSRPFMLPIALWVQPKMVGIMTAALFGVYVVGVLFFNAVHLRYKKEMIAWKVVPVYFLMKMALTFVNTVSVYYSLYAYAAFFAHRHPRVTESFSALTAAQSCLDIEAEKQRVIIREEMLEVHEDEELELARPVPAKLQ
;
A
#
# COMPACT_ATOMS: atom_id res chain seq x y z
N MET A 1 45.47 22.20 -31.53
CA MET A 1 45.19 23.60 -31.94
C MET A 1 44.11 23.58 -33.01
N GLN A 2 43.07 24.40 -32.85
CA GLN A 2 41.97 24.66 -33.81
C GLN A 2 42.49 25.28 -35.14
N PRO A 3 41.64 25.67 -36.12
CA PRO A 3 40.55 25.00 -36.86
C PRO A 3 40.67 25.28 -38.39
N THR A 4 39.71 24.85 -39.24
CA THR A 4 38.95 25.71 -40.21
C THR A 4 38.13 24.90 -41.23
N SER A 5 37.04 25.55 -41.64
CA SER A 5 35.87 25.12 -42.43
C SER A 5 35.97 25.48 -43.92
N ASN A 6 35.33 24.71 -44.83
CA ASN A 6 34.08 25.06 -45.56
C ASN A 6 33.88 24.36 -46.93
N SER A 7 32.58 24.12 -47.25
CA SER A 7 31.91 24.09 -48.58
C SER A 7 32.11 22.85 -49.49
N THR A 8 31.09 22.19 -50.06
CA THR A 8 30.03 22.72 -50.98
C THR A 8 28.83 21.74 -51.15
N ARG A 9 27.71 22.27 -51.67
CA ARG A 9 26.35 21.70 -51.94
C ARG A 9 26.26 20.57 -52.99
N SER A 10 25.20 19.73 -52.91
CA SER A 10 24.30 19.44 -54.07
C SER A 10 22.92 18.84 -53.69
N SER A 11 21.87 19.54 -54.15
CA SER A 11 20.54 19.13 -54.68
C SER A 11 19.83 17.80 -54.33
N THR A 12 18.55 17.92 -53.93
CA THR A 12 17.43 16.95 -53.96
C THR A 12 17.08 16.41 -55.35
N PRO A 13 16.34 15.29 -55.44
CA PRO A 13 14.93 15.40 -55.84
C PRO A 13 13.94 14.50 -55.06
N SER A 14 12.70 14.95 -55.03
CA SER A 14 11.49 14.27 -54.56
C SER A 14 11.00 13.19 -55.54
N SER A 15 10.48 12.07 -55.03
CA SER A 15 9.50 11.26 -55.74
C SER A 15 8.48 10.65 -54.76
N SER A 16 7.23 11.00 -55.03
CA SER A 16 5.97 10.46 -54.52
C SER A 16 5.66 9.05 -55.03
N GLN A 17 4.61 8.44 -54.43
CA GLN A 17 3.94 7.14 -54.69
C GLN A 17 4.32 6.07 -53.65
N GLU A 18 3.41 5.35 -52.99
CA GLU A 18 1.97 5.16 -53.14
C GLU A 18 1.38 4.70 -51.80
N SER A 19 0.25 5.29 -51.40
CA SER A 19 -0.51 4.92 -50.21
C SER A 19 -1.47 3.79 -50.54
N VAL A 20 -1.26 2.61 -49.93
CA VAL A 20 -2.28 1.59 -49.83
C VAL A 20 -3.11 1.88 -48.57
N HIS A 21 -4.38 2.20 -48.80
CA HIS A 21 -5.41 2.34 -47.79
C HIS A 21 -5.70 0.99 -47.14
N ASP A 22 -5.38 0.84 -45.86
CA ASP A 22 -6.11 -0.07 -44.97
C ASP A 22 -6.92 0.77 -43.98
N GLU A 23 -8.23 0.75 -44.20
CA GLU A 23 -9.27 1.30 -43.34
C GLU A 23 -9.32 0.49 -42.04
N ILE A 24 -8.65 0.98 -40.99
CA ILE A 24 -8.96 0.58 -39.61
C ILE A 24 -9.62 1.76 -38.93
N THR A 25 -10.94 1.68 -38.85
CA THR A 25 -11.82 2.61 -38.15
C THR A 25 -11.43 2.69 -36.67
N THR A 26 -10.58 3.66 -36.31
CA THR A 26 -10.23 3.96 -34.92
C THR A 26 -11.44 4.56 -34.21
N VAL A 27 -12.13 3.73 -33.42
CA VAL A 27 -13.12 4.19 -32.44
C VAL A 27 -12.37 4.95 -31.34
N ARG A 28 -12.62 6.25 -31.29
CA ARG A 28 -12.04 7.21 -30.36
C ARG A 28 -12.78 7.13 -29.03
N GLU A 29 -12.34 6.26 -28.12
CA GLU A 29 -12.87 6.26 -26.74
C GLU A 29 -11.91 6.98 -25.78
N THR A 30 -12.26 8.24 -25.50
CA THR A 30 -11.80 8.94 -24.29
C THR A 30 -12.43 8.29 -23.06
N PRO A 31 -11.69 8.07 -21.96
CA PRO A 31 -12.27 7.50 -20.75
C PRO A 31 -13.11 8.54 -20.02
N THR A 32 -14.42 8.48 -20.20
CA THR A 32 -15.42 9.15 -19.35
C THR A 32 -15.72 8.29 -18.11
N PRO A 33 -15.90 8.91 -16.92
CA PRO A 33 -16.34 8.20 -15.72
C PRO A 33 -17.78 7.68 -15.90
N PRO A 34 -18.21 6.65 -15.14
CA PRO A 34 -19.48 5.99 -15.38
C PRO A 34 -20.64 6.93 -15.05
N LEU A 35 -21.27 7.49 -16.09
CA LEU A 35 -22.51 8.24 -16.01
C LEU A 35 -23.68 7.25 -15.98
N SER A 36 -24.40 7.29 -14.86
CA SER A 36 -25.71 6.69 -14.65
C SER A 36 -26.63 6.83 -15.86
N ALA A 37 -27.15 5.71 -16.35
CA ALA A 37 -28.18 5.66 -17.39
C ALA A 37 -29.40 6.53 -16.99
N ARG A 38 -29.63 7.61 -17.74
CA ARG A 38 -30.93 8.28 -17.84
C ARG A 38 -31.77 7.54 -18.88
N LEU A 39 -32.91 7.02 -18.46
CA LEU A 39 -34.02 6.70 -19.36
C LEU A 39 -35.00 7.88 -19.33
N SER A 40 -35.37 8.35 -20.52
CA SER A 40 -36.34 9.43 -20.78
C SER A 40 -37.76 8.84 -21.01
N PRO A 41 -38.82 9.67 -20.99
CA PRO A 41 -40.11 9.31 -20.38
C PRO A 41 -41.25 9.02 -21.36
N ALA A 42 -42.18 8.15 -20.93
CA ALA A 42 -43.56 7.96 -21.43
C ALA A 42 -44.24 7.00 -20.43
N GLN A 43 -45.45 7.16 -19.87
CA GLN A 43 -46.60 8.04 -20.04
C GLN A 43 -47.39 8.09 -18.70
N ARG A 44 -48.21 9.15 -18.55
CA ARG A 44 -49.27 9.43 -17.54
C ARG A 44 -50.17 8.20 -17.24
N SER A 45 -50.89 8.04 -16.12
CA SER A 45 -51.77 8.97 -15.37
C SER A 45 -52.35 8.35 -14.08
N GLN A 46 -52.67 9.22 -13.08
CA GLN A 46 -53.79 9.15 -12.09
C GLN A 46 -53.74 8.00 -11.03
N SER A 47 -53.96 8.19 -9.72
CA SER A 47 -54.97 8.99 -9.01
C SER A 47 -54.75 9.04 -7.47
N SER A 48 -55.38 10.04 -6.83
CA SER A 48 -56.00 10.06 -5.47
C SER A 48 -55.12 9.97 -4.19
N LEU A 49 -54.95 11.00 -3.35
CA LEU A 49 -55.85 11.70 -2.38
C LEU A 49 -56.04 11.03 -1.00
N MET A 50 -55.77 11.84 0.05
CA MET A 50 -56.29 11.85 1.45
C MET A 50 -55.86 10.72 2.41
N SER A 51 -55.78 10.86 3.75
CA SER A 51 -55.74 11.96 4.74
C SER A 51 -55.52 11.31 6.14
N THR A 52 -54.97 12.08 7.10
CA THR A 52 -55.17 12.04 8.59
C THR A 52 -55.00 10.74 9.40
N PHE A 53 -54.17 10.77 10.46
CA PHE A 53 -54.65 10.94 11.86
C PHE A 53 -53.48 11.03 12.87
N THR A 54 -53.68 11.89 13.87
CA THR A 54 -52.87 12.17 15.05
C THR A 54 -53.11 11.17 16.19
N ASN A 55 -52.18 11.03 17.14
CA ASN A 55 -52.39 11.39 18.55
C ASN A 55 -51.20 11.05 19.48
N ASP A 56 -50.95 12.00 20.37
CA ASP A 56 -50.11 11.97 21.58
C ASP A 56 -50.57 10.95 22.63
N VAL A 57 -49.71 10.66 23.62
CA VAL A 57 -49.97 10.93 25.06
C VAL A 57 -48.76 10.52 25.93
N GLN A 58 -48.37 11.45 26.81
CA GLN A 58 -47.40 11.34 27.92
C GLN A 58 -48.02 10.76 29.21
N SER A 59 -47.19 10.16 30.09
CA SER A 59 -47.12 10.34 31.58
C SER A 59 -46.33 9.18 32.24
N ARG A 60 -45.14 9.39 32.85
CA ARG A 60 -44.80 9.65 34.30
C ARG A 60 -45.11 8.47 35.28
N PRO A 61 -44.49 8.35 36.49
CA PRO A 61 -43.21 8.85 37.05
C PRO A 61 -42.45 7.92 38.07
N MET A 62 -41.22 8.35 38.44
CA MET A 62 -40.43 8.31 39.73
C MET A 62 -40.62 7.27 40.87
N SER A 63 -39.48 6.79 41.45
CA SER A 63 -38.89 7.15 42.79
C SER A 63 -37.85 6.10 43.30
N ARG A 64 -36.61 6.47 43.69
CA ARG A 64 -35.99 6.57 45.07
C ARG A 64 -36.12 5.28 45.93
N GLN A 65 -35.18 4.77 46.75
CA GLN A 65 -33.88 5.17 47.33
C GLN A 65 -33.29 3.96 48.13
N ALA A 66 -31.97 3.93 48.36
CA ALA A 66 -31.24 3.31 49.52
C ALA A 66 -31.30 1.75 49.70
N THR A 67 -30.33 0.99 50.25
CA THR A 67 -29.23 1.26 51.19
C THR A 67 -28.19 0.11 51.20
N ARG A 68 -26.95 0.51 51.49
CA ARG A 68 -25.73 -0.16 52.01
C ARG A 68 -25.92 -1.45 52.87
N THR A 69 -25.02 -2.45 52.75
CA THR A 69 -24.23 -3.05 53.87
C THR A 69 -23.24 -4.13 53.39
N SER A 70 -22.11 -4.23 54.13
CA SER A 70 -20.95 -5.10 53.90
C SER A 70 -21.02 -6.45 54.62
N ARG A 71 -20.36 -7.49 54.11
CA ARG A 71 -19.55 -8.42 54.95
C ARG A 71 -18.61 -9.31 54.11
N LYS A 72 -17.39 -9.50 54.61
CA LYS A 72 -16.32 -10.37 54.06
C LYS A 72 -16.39 -11.79 54.66
N SER A 73 -16.11 -12.77 53.79
CA SER A 73 -15.37 -14.06 53.99
C SER A 73 -16.01 -15.20 54.82
N PRO A 74 -15.56 -16.49 54.75
CA PRO A 74 -14.61 -17.16 53.84
C PRO A 74 -15.06 -18.56 53.28
N THR A 75 -14.31 -19.06 52.30
CA THR A 75 -14.05 -20.47 51.86
C THR A 75 -14.98 -21.62 52.26
N THR A 76 -15.43 -22.41 51.25
CA THR A 76 -15.36 -23.88 51.26
C THR A 76 -15.47 -24.42 49.83
N ALA A 77 -14.55 -25.31 49.46
CA ALA A 77 -14.53 -26.01 48.19
C ALA A 77 -15.57 -27.15 48.17
N ARG A 78 -16.30 -27.29 47.06
CA ARG A 78 -17.01 -28.51 46.68
C ARG A 78 -16.86 -28.74 45.17
N PRO A 79 -16.70 -30.01 44.73
CA PRO A 79 -16.32 -30.34 43.36
C PRO A 79 -17.53 -30.17 42.44
N LYS A 80 -17.35 -29.49 41.30
CA LYS A 80 -18.35 -29.46 40.23
C LYS A 80 -18.06 -30.56 39.22
N ILE A 81 -18.97 -31.52 39.26
CA ILE A 81 -19.36 -32.47 38.22
C ILE A 81 -19.05 -31.96 36.80
N LEU A 82 -18.28 -32.75 36.05
CA LEU A 82 -18.09 -32.61 34.60
C LEU A 82 -19.45 -32.71 33.88
N PRO A 83 -19.85 -31.74 33.05
CA PRO A 83 -20.93 -31.96 32.11
C PRO A 83 -20.41 -32.80 30.93
N LEU A 84 -21.20 -33.80 30.56
CA LEU A 84 -21.11 -34.54 29.29
C LEU A 84 -20.78 -33.57 28.13
N GLN A 85 -19.67 -33.82 27.44
CA GLN A 85 -19.37 -33.19 26.17
C GLN A 85 -20.45 -33.59 25.14
N SER A 86 -21.35 -32.67 24.82
CA SER A 86 -22.17 -32.78 23.62
C SER A 86 -21.30 -32.49 22.39
N ALA A 87 -21.39 -33.35 21.37
CA ALA A 87 -20.70 -33.23 20.08
C ALA A 87 -21.03 -31.96 19.26
N THR A 88 -21.82 -31.03 19.84
CA THR A 88 -22.09 -29.69 19.31
C THR A 88 -21.04 -28.64 19.69
N SER A 89 -20.17 -28.91 20.66
CA SER A 89 -19.15 -27.96 21.12
C SER A 89 -18.01 -27.75 20.12
N SER A 90 -17.70 -28.71 19.25
CA SER A 90 -16.63 -28.55 18.25
C SER A 90 -17.01 -27.59 17.13
N LYS A 91 -18.24 -27.69 16.60
CA LYS A 91 -18.76 -26.82 15.52
C LYS A 91 -18.91 -25.35 15.94
N GLU A 92 -19.35 -25.06 17.16
CA GLU A 92 -19.39 -23.66 17.64
C GLU A 92 -17.99 -23.05 17.87
N THR A 93 -16.98 -23.88 18.14
CA THR A 93 -15.62 -23.43 18.43
C THR A 93 -14.90 -22.98 17.15
N VAL A 94 -15.08 -23.73 16.05
CA VAL A 94 -14.53 -23.38 14.72
C VAL A 94 -15.14 -22.07 14.21
N SER A 95 -16.48 -21.94 14.24
CA SER A 95 -17.21 -20.72 13.86
C SER A 95 -16.83 -19.47 14.69
N ARG A 96 -16.50 -19.63 15.98
CA ARG A 96 -16.01 -18.52 16.82
C ARG A 96 -14.56 -18.15 16.52
N SER A 97 -13.72 -19.11 16.13
CA SER A 97 -12.29 -18.86 15.84
C SER A 97 -12.10 -17.92 14.63
N PHE A 98 -13.00 -17.97 13.64
CA PHE A 98 -12.95 -17.14 12.43
C PHE A 98 -13.79 -15.83 12.52
N ARG A 99 -14.32 -15.50 13.71
CA ARG A 99 -14.96 -14.20 13.97
C ARG A 99 -13.92 -13.16 14.37
N SER A 100 -13.21 -12.60 13.39
CA SER A 100 -12.51 -11.33 13.59
C SER A 100 -13.53 -10.23 13.92
N PRO A 101 -13.29 -9.37 14.93
CA PRO A 101 -13.98 -8.10 15.04
C PRO A 101 -13.83 -7.33 13.71
N SER A 102 -14.92 -6.74 13.23
CA SER A 102 -14.91 -5.88 12.06
C SER A 102 -13.88 -4.75 12.21
N ALA A 103 -13.15 -4.39 11.15
CA ALA A 103 -12.29 -3.19 11.10
C ALA A 103 -13.06 -1.89 11.42
N SER A 104 -14.38 -1.90 11.22
CA SER A 104 -15.26 -0.77 11.57
C SER A 104 -15.54 -0.68 13.07
N SER A 105 -15.18 -1.68 13.88
CA SER A 105 -15.32 -1.61 15.33
C SER A 105 -14.24 -0.71 15.92
N SER A 106 -14.65 0.33 16.64
CA SER A 106 -13.72 1.18 17.43
C SER A 106 -12.89 0.36 18.44
N PHE A 107 -13.34 -0.85 18.81
CA PHE A 107 -12.62 -1.76 19.68
C PHE A 107 -11.49 -2.55 19.00
N TYR A 108 -11.39 -2.51 17.66
CA TYR A 108 -10.30 -3.15 16.91
C TYR A 108 -8.92 -2.67 17.38
N TYR A 109 -8.78 -1.38 17.73
CA TYR A 109 -7.52 -0.77 18.17
C TYR A 109 -7.23 -0.98 19.67
N VAL A 110 -8.28 -1.16 20.47
CA VAL A 110 -8.15 -1.45 21.91
C VAL A 110 -7.72 -2.93 22.10
N LYS A 111 -8.22 -3.83 21.26
CA LYS A 111 -7.81 -5.24 21.24
C LYS A 111 -6.58 -5.45 20.34
N LYS A 112 -5.85 -6.55 20.52
CA LYS A 112 -4.76 -6.92 19.60
C LYS A 112 -5.39 -7.19 18.22
N PRO A 113 -4.81 -6.70 17.09
CA PRO A 113 -5.22 -7.14 15.77
C PRO A 113 -5.32 -8.67 15.76
N PRO A 114 -6.32 -9.24 15.10
CA PRO A 114 -6.46 -10.69 14.97
C PRO A 114 -5.23 -11.19 14.20
N MET A 115 -4.25 -11.70 14.94
CA MET A 115 -2.96 -12.21 14.42
C MET A 115 -2.80 -13.71 14.76
N ALA A 116 -3.87 -14.37 15.20
CA ALA A 116 -3.78 -15.66 15.88
C ALA A 116 -4.06 -16.88 14.99
N SER A 117 -4.87 -16.75 13.92
CA SER A 117 -5.26 -17.87 13.07
C SER A 117 -4.54 -17.82 11.72
N ALA A 118 -3.88 -18.91 11.34
CA ALA A 118 -3.51 -19.15 9.95
C ALA A 118 -4.78 -19.17 9.08
N VAL A 119 -4.67 -18.79 7.81
CA VAL A 119 -5.84 -18.86 6.93
C VAL A 119 -6.05 -20.33 6.53
N PRO A 120 -7.25 -20.91 6.77
CA PRO A 120 -7.52 -22.32 6.48
C PRO A 120 -7.74 -22.52 4.97
N LEU A 121 -6.64 -22.49 4.21
CA LEU A 121 -6.63 -22.74 2.77
C LEU A 121 -5.43 -23.62 2.38
N GLY A 122 -5.58 -24.29 1.24
CA GLY A 122 -4.58 -25.16 0.64
C GLY A 122 -4.63 -26.60 1.15
N SER A 123 -3.80 -27.44 0.58
CA SER A 123 -3.81 -28.91 0.78
C SER A 123 -3.57 -29.37 2.22
N SER A 124 -2.96 -28.54 3.06
CA SER A 124 -2.70 -28.84 4.46
C SER A 124 -3.88 -28.54 5.41
N ALA A 125 -4.92 -27.86 4.93
CA ALA A 125 -6.10 -27.54 5.73
C ALA A 125 -7.19 -28.62 5.57
N ASP A 126 -8.00 -28.84 6.61
CA ASP A 126 -9.12 -29.78 6.56
C ASP A 126 -10.12 -29.32 5.48
N PRO A 127 -10.49 -30.18 4.50
CA PRO A 127 -11.48 -29.85 3.49
C PRO A 127 -12.81 -29.33 4.05
N GLU A 128 -13.25 -29.82 5.22
CA GLU A 128 -14.47 -29.32 5.86
C GLU A 128 -14.28 -27.90 6.43
N ASP A 129 -13.10 -27.59 6.99
CA ASP A 129 -12.77 -26.24 7.46
C ASP A 129 -12.68 -25.25 6.30
N ILE A 130 -12.07 -25.64 5.16
CA ILE A 130 -12.02 -24.81 3.95
C ILE A 130 -13.44 -24.51 3.47
N LYS A 131 -14.29 -25.54 3.38
CA LYS A 131 -15.68 -25.41 2.93
C LYS A 131 -16.50 -24.53 3.87
N GLU A 132 -16.40 -24.72 5.18
CA GLU A 132 -17.07 -23.87 6.17
C GLU A 132 -16.59 -22.42 6.07
N PHE A 133 -15.28 -22.20 5.94
CA PHE A 133 -14.69 -20.87 5.84
C PHE A 133 -15.14 -20.13 4.57
N LEU A 134 -15.14 -20.81 3.42
CA LEU A 134 -15.63 -20.26 2.15
C LEU A 134 -17.13 -20.00 2.19
N ALA A 135 -17.94 -20.89 2.75
CA ALA A 135 -19.38 -20.69 2.91
C ALA A 135 -19.69 -19.48 3.81
N LEU A 136 -18.91 -19.29 4.88
CA LEU A 136 -19.03 -18.13 5.75
C LEU A 136 -18.66 -16.83 5.01
N ALA A 137 -17.61 -16.85 4.19
CA ALA A 137 -17.23 -15.71 3.36
C ALA A 137 -18.30 -15.38 2.31
N GLU A 138 -18.87 -16.39 1.66
CA GLU A 138 -19.97 -16.24 0.69
C GLU A 138 -21.22 -15.65 1.36
N GLN A 139 -21.62 -16.19 2.51
CA GLN A 139 -22.76 -15.68 3.29
C GLN A 139 -22.56 -14.22 3.69
N ARG A 140 -21.35 -13.87 4.14
CA ARG A 140 -20.99 -12.49 4.47
C ARG A 140 -21.07 -11.60 3.24
N GLN A 141 -20.52 -12.01 2.11
CA GLN A 141 -20.56 -11.25 0.87
C GLN A 141 -22.00 -10.96 0.42
N LYS A 142 -22.87 -11.98 0.42
CA LYS A 142 -24.31 -11.83 0.13
C LYS A 142 -25.01 -10.89 1.12
N ALA A 143 -24.72 -11.02 2.41
CA ALA A 143 -25.27 -10.13 3.44
C ALA A 143 -24.82 -8.66 3.30
N PHE A 144 -23.70 -8.42 2.60
CA PHE A 144 -23.15 -7.09 2.37
C PHE A 144 -23.40 -6.55 0.97
N GLU A 145 -24.16 -7.24 0.12
CA GLU A 145 -24.57 -6.69 -1.17
C GLU A 145 -25.40 -5.42 -0.93
N PRO A 146 -24.90 -4.25 -1.36
CA PRO A 146 -25.55 -2.99 -1.06
C PRO A 146 -26.83 -2.88 -1.88
N ASN A 147 -27.97 -2.73 -1.19
CA ASN A 147 -29.19 -2.29 -1.84
C ASN A 147 -28.93 -0.93 -2.52
N LYS A 148 -29.28 -0.78 -3.80
CA LYS A 148 -29.12 0.45 -4.59
C LYS A 148 -29.65 1.68 -3.85
N TYR A 149 -30.79 1.55 -3.16
CA TYR A 149 -31.38 2.63 -2.37
C TYR A 149 -30.55 2.98 -1.13
N SER A 150 -29.94 1.98 -0.47
CA SER A 150 -29.03 2.20 0.66
C SER A 150 -27.76 2.93 0.22
N SER A 151 -27.19 2.53 -0.93
CA SER A 151 -26.03 3.20 -1.54
C SER A 151 -26.33 4.67 -1.86
N TYR A 152 -27.48 4.97 -2.48
CA TYR A 152 -27.88 6.36 -2.73
C TYR A 152 -28.16 7.14 -1.45
N ALA A 153 -28.85 6.54 -0.47
CA ALA A 153 -29.10 7.19 0.82
C ALA A 153 -27.79 7.52 1.54
N TRP A 154 -26.80 6.62 1.49
CA TRP A 154 -25.46 6.85 2.03
C TRP A 154 -24.73 8.01 1.35
N GLN A 155 -24.75 8.05 0.02
CA GLN A 155 -24.16 9.16 -0.75
C GLN A 155 -24.83 10.49 -0.39
N MET A 156 -26.17 10.53 -0.38
CA MET A 156 -26.92 11.73 -0.01
C MET A 156 -26.65 12.15 1.43
N PHE A 157 -26.61 11.21 2.37
CA PHE A 157 -26.23 11.46 3.75
C PHE A 157 -24.84 12.10 3.83
N TRP A 158 -23.85 11.57 3.10
CA TRP A 158 -22.50 12.13 3.07
C TRP A 158 -22.46 13.54 2.51
N PHE A 159 -23.14 13.81 1.39
CA PHE A 159 -23.19 15.15 0.81
C PHE A 159 -23.90 16.14 1.73
N VAL A 160 -25.01 15.75 2.35
CA VAL A 160 -25.70 16.56 3.36
C VAL A 160 -24.77 16.81 4.55
N MET A 161 -24.03 15.82 5.02
CA MET A 161 -23.09 15.99 6.13
C MET A 161 -21.95 16.94 5.76
N ILE A 162 -21.39 16.85 4.54
CA ILE A 162 -20.39 17.80 4.05
C ILE A 162 -20.97 19.23 4.00
N LEU A 163 -22.20 19.40 3.52
CA LEU A 163 -22.89 20.70 3.53
C LEU A 163 -23.11 21.21 4.95
N CYS A 164 -23.52 20.35 5.88
CA CYS A 164 -23.67 20.69 7.30
C CYS A 164 -22.33 21.08 7.93
N ILE A 165 -21.25 20.35 7.68
CA ILE A 165 -19.90 20.70 8.16
C ILE A 165 -19.44 22.03 7.56
N THR A 166 -19.72 22.26 6.27
CA THR A 166 -19.39 23.51 5.60
C THR A 166 -20.14 24.69 6.23
N TYR A 167 -21.47 24.56 6.39
CA TYR A 167 -22.28 25.61 6.98
C TYR A 167 -22.02 25.76 8.47
N PHE A 168 -22.30 24.75 9.30
CA PHE A 168 -22.20 24.85 10.75
C PHE A 168 -20.76 24.89 11.27
N GLY A 169 -19.79 24.34 10.54
CA GLY A 169 -18.38 24.35 10.91
C GLY A 169 -17.64 25.58 10.38
N PHE A 170 -17.63 25.80 9.05
CA PHE A 170 -16.84 26.88 8.46
C PHE A 170 -17.52 28.25 8.50
N ILE A 171 -18.85 28.31 8.29
CA ILE A 171 -19.62 29.56 8.28
C ILE A 171 -20.16 29.91 9.67
N GLY A 172 -20.79 28.98 10.37
CA GLY A 172 -21.27 29.07 11.75
C GLY A 172 -22.46 30.02 12.01
N PHE A 173 -22.70 31.01 11.15
CA PHE A 173 -23.67 32.08 11.39
C PHE A 173 -25.14 31.60 11.33
N PRO A 174 -26.06 32.13 12.16
CA PRO A 174 -25.86 33.07 13.28
C PRO A 174 -25.49 32.39 14.61
N ILE A 175 -25.26 31.08 14.63
CA ILE A 175 -25.03 30.29 15.87
C ILE A 175 -23.71 30.69 16.53
N TRP A 176 -22.66 30.84 15.72
CA TRP A 176 -21.34 31.27 16.16
C TRP A 176 -20.57 31.86 14.96
N ASP A 177 -19.32 32.23 15.19
CA ASP A 177 -18.48 32.87 14.18
C ASP A 177 -18.06 31.94 13.02
N GLY A 178 -18.09 30.63 13.20
CA GLY A 178 -17.50 29.69 12.23
C GLY A 178 -15.97 29.71 12.23
N ILE A 179 -15.36 28.67 11.67
CA ILE A 179 -13.89 28.53 11.62
C ILE A 179 -13.25 29.67 10.81
N CYS A 180 -13.81 30.04 9.65
CA CYS A 180 -13.19 31.03 8.76
C CYS A 180 -13.12 32.42 9.40
N TYR A 181 -14.22 32.89 10.00
CA TYR A 181 -14.23 34.21 10.63
C TYR A 181 -13.46 34.20 11.96
N SER A 182 -13.55 33.12 12.75
CA SER A 182 -12.73 32.95 13.96
C SER A 182 -11.24 33.02 13.64
N LEU A 183 -10.82 32.36 12.56
CA LEU A 183 -9.45 32.40 12.08
C LEU A 183 -9.04 33.82 11.65
N TRP A 184 -9.89 34.50 10.87
CA TRP A 184 -9.63 35.89 10.49
C TRP A 184 -9.46 36.80 11.72
N LYS A 185 -10.34 36.67 12.72
CA LYS A 185 -10.22 37.42 13.99
C LYS A 185 -8.93 37.12 14.71
N TRP A 186 -8.55 35.84 14.81
CA TRP A 186 -7.29 35.44 15.44
C TRP A 186 -6.08 36.01 14.69
N LEU A 187 -6.04 35.94 13.35
CA LEU A 187 -4.96 36.49 12.55
C LEU A 187 -4.88 38.03 12.60
N LYS A 188 -6.03 38.71 12.73
CA LYS A 188 -6.11 40.18 12.72
C LYS A 188 -5.83 40.80 14.08
N PHE A 189 -6.34 40.20 15.15
CA PHE A 189 -6.37 40.79 16.49
C PHE A 189 -5.62 39.97 17.55
N GLY A 190 -5.15 38.76 17.21
CA GLY A 190 -4.46 37.90 18.15
C GLY A 190 -3.03 38.36 18.45
N ASN A 191 -2.67 38.43 19.73
CA ASN A 191 -1.36 38.91 20.18
C ASN A 191 -0.20 37.90 19.98
N HIS A 192 -0.49 36.65 19.62
CA HIS A 192 0.49 35.55 19.55
C HIS A 192 0.49 34.78 18.23
N VAL A 193 -0.06 35.37 17.16
CA VAL A 193 -0.16 34.73 15.84
C VAL A 193 1.20 34.26 15.33
N THR A 194 2.22 35.12 15.41
CA THR A 194 3.58 34.79 14.96
C THR A 194 4.18 33.63 15.74
N MET A 195 3.96 33.55 17.05
CA MET A 195 4.44 32.44 17.87
C MET A 195 3.75 31.13 17.50
N GLY A 196 2.43 31.14 17.29
CA GLY A 196 1.69 29.96 16.85
C GLY A 196 2.21 29.41 15.52
N VAL A 197 2.42 30.28 14.53
CA VAL A 197 2.98 29.90 13.22
C VAL A 197 4.42 29.40 13.34
N LEU A 198 5.24 30.03 14.18
CA LEU A 198 6.62 29.63 14.41
C LEU A 198 6.73 28.21 14.98
N ILE A 199 5.82 27.79 15.86
CA ILE A 199 5.82 26.41 16.40
C ILE A 199 5.65 25.38 15.29
N PHE A 200 4.69 25.57 14.37
CA PHE A 200 4.48 24.67 13.24
C PHE A 200 5.63 24.71 12.24
N PHE A 201 6.24 25.88 12.05
CA PHE A 201 7.46 26.03 11.26
C PHE A 201 8.60 25.20 11.87
N LEU A 202 8.86 25.35 13.17
CA LEU A 202 9.92 24.63 13.87
C LEU A 202 9.65 23.12 13.89
N TRP A 203 8.40 22.71 14.03
CA TRP A 203 8.00 21.30 13.89
C TRP A 203 8.37 20.76 12.51
N GLY A 204 7.90 21.40 11.42
CA GLY A 204 8.18 20.95 10.05
C GLY A 204 9.68 20.92 9.72
N ALA A 205 10.41 21.96 10.16
CA ALA A 205 11.86 22.01 10.03
C ALA A 205 12.54 20.86 10.81
N SER A 206 12.12 20.61 12.05
CA SER A 206 12.69 19.56 12.90
C SER A 206 12.48 18.17 12.31
N ILE A 207 11.26 17.83 11.89
CA ILE A 207 10.96 16.52 11.27
C ILE A 207 11.81 16.29 10.01
N SER A 208 12.13 17.35 9.28
CA SER A 208 12.91 17.27 8.04
C SER A 208 14.42 17.18 8.27
N TRP A 209 14.92 17.80 9.34
CA TRP A 209 16.35 17.83 9.68
C TRP A 209 16.79 16.69 10.61
N LEU A 210 15.91 16.18 11.48
CA LEU A 210 16.24 15.10 12.41
C LEU A 210 16.87 13.88 11.70
N PRO A 211 16.28 13.33 10.61
CA PRO A 211 16.92 12.23 9.88
C PRO A 211 18.30 12.59 9.33
N GLN A 212 18.47 13.81 8.81
CA GLN A 212 19.70 14.25 8.18
C GLN A 212 20.85 14.43 9.17
N LEU A 213 20.55 14.74 10.43
CA LEU A 213 21.54 15.00 11.47
C LEU A 213 21.89 13.76 12.28
N PHE A 214 20.94 12.84 12.48
CA PHE A 214 21.06 11.76 13.48
C PHE A 214 21.22 10.35 12.90
N VAL A 215 21.09 10.18 11.58
CA VAL A 215 21.49 8.94 10.89
C VAL A 215 22.31 9.26 9.65
N LYS A 216 23.07 8.26 9.19
CA LYS A 216 23.66 8.22 7.86
C LYS A 216 23.13 6.97 7.16
N PHE A 217 23.11 6.99 5.84
CA PHE A 217 22.92 5.75 5.11
C PHE A 217 24.01 4.73 5.48
N GLU A 218 23.63 3.47 5.46
CA GLU A 218 24.56 2.36 5.63
C GLU A 218 25.62 2.36 4.52
N LYS A 219 26.75 1.69 4.77
CA LYS A 219 27.76 1.48 3.75
C LYS A 219 27.15 0.75 2.56
N ASN A 220 27.60 1.10 1.36
CA ASN A 220 27.15 0.41 0.14
C ASN A 220 27.39 -1.10 0.29
N ALA A 221 26.43 -1.90 -0.17
CA ALA A 221 26.66 -3.33 -0.34
C ALA A 221 27.94 -3.50 -1.18
N GLU A 222 28.84 -4.36 -0.74
CA GLU A 222 30.12 -4.46 -1.45
C GLU A 222 29.89 -5.07 -2.84
N PRO A 223 30.74 -4.74 -3.83
CA PRO A 223 30.57 -5.25 -5.19
C PRO A 223 30.63 -6.79 -5.21
N LEU A 224 29.99 -7.40 -6.22
CA LEU A 224 30.23 -8.81 -6.54
C LEU A 224 31.72 -8.98 -6.89
N ASP A 225 32.36 -9.95 -6.28
CA ASP A 225 33.69 -10.40 -6.71
C ASP A 225 33.53 -11.07 -8.09
N PRO A 226 34.22 -10.58 -9.15
CA PRO A 226 34.13 -11.18 -10.49
C PRO A 226 34.48 -12.67 -10.54
N GLU A 227 35.26 -13.18 -9.59
CA GLU A 227 35.68 -14.59 -9.54
C GLU A 227 34.80 -15.48 -8.64
N SER A 228 33.81 -14.91 -7.93
CA SER A 228 32.94 -15.67 -7.00
C SER A 228 31.64 -16.12 -7.69
N PRO A 229 31.34 -17.43 -7.76
CA PRO A 229 30.21 -17.93 -8.54
C PRO A 229 28.81 -17.82 -7.88
N VAL A 230 28.65 -17.40 -6.61
CA VAL A 230 27.32 -17.31 -5.91
C VAL A 230 27.31 -16.14 -4.87
N PRO A 231 26.16 -15.47 -4.58
CA PRO A 231 26.07 -14.13 -3.98
C PRO A 231 26.48 -13.99 -2.51
N ARG A 232 26.86 -12.76 -2.13
CA ARG A 232 27.21 -12.32 -0.75
C ARG A 232 26.13 -12.53 0.31
N THR A 233 24.88 -12.74 -0.07
CA THR A 233 23.75 -12.91 0.85
C THR A 233 22.94 -14.14 0.48
N ASP A 234 22.78 -15.03 1.46
CA ASP A 234 21.98 -16.24 1.33
C ASP A 234 20.49 -15.89 1.19
N ALA A 235 19.93 -16.16 0.01
CA ALA A 235 18.52 -15.97 -0.28
C ALA A 235 17.70 -17.26 -0.14
N SER A 236 18.30 -18.38 0.28
CA SER A 236 17.69 -19.73 0.20
C SER A 236 16.34 -19.87 0.90
N GLU A 237 16.13 -19.17 2.02
CA GLU A 237 14.87 -19.19 2.78
C GLU A 237 13.84 -18.14 2.33
N THR A 238 14.13 -17.37 1.28
CA THR A 238 13.33 -16.22 0.84
C THR A 238 12.68 -16.49 -0.52
N CYS A 239 11.38 -16.24 -0.64
CA CYS A 239 10.72 -16.13 -1.95
C CYS A 239 10.67 -14.68 -2.45
N LEU A 240 10.59 -14.52 -3.76
CA LEU A 240 10.30 -13.26 -4.43
C LEU A 240 8.88 -13.32 -5.01
N LEU A 241 8.02 -12.39 -4.60
CA LEU A 241 6.64 -12.26 -5.05
C LEU A 241 6.50 -11.00 -5.91
N ILE A 242 6.04 -11.16 -7.14
CA ILE A 242 5.90 -10.09 -8.14
C ILE A 242 4.43 -9.99 -8.58
N PRO A 243 3.61 -9.14 -7.94
CA PRO A 243 2.27 -8.82 -8.41
C PRO A 243 2.33 -8.13 -9.78
N ALA A 244 1.59 -8.65 -10.77
CA ALA A 244 1.67 -8.19 -12.15
C ALA A 244 0.28 -7.85 -12.72
N TYR A 245 0.15 -6.70 -13.36
CA TYR A 245 -1.06 -6.30 -14.08
C TYR A 245 -0.72 -5.76 -15.47
N LYS A 246 -1.04 -6.54 -16.52
CA LYS A 246 -0.70 -6.20 -17.91
C LYS A 246 0.81 -5.91 -18.09
N ALA A 247 1.63 -6.79 -17.52
CA ALA A 247 3.06 -6.59 -17.33
C ALA A 247 3.94 -7.45 -18.26
N ALA A 248 3.38 -8.18 -19.23
CA ALA A 248 4.17 -9.09 -20.07
C ALA A 248 5.39 -8.42 -20.74
N GLY A 249 5.29 -7.15 -21.13
CA GLY A 249 6.43 -6.41 -21.71
C GLY A 249 7.48 -5.92 -20.70
N ALA A 250 7.17 -5.97 -19.40
CA ALA A 250 8.04 -5.57 -18.29
C ALA A 250 8.86 -6.72 -17.73
N LEU A 251 8.17 -7.86 -17.61
CA LEU A 251 8.61 -8.99 -16.83
C LEU A 251 9.96 -9.56 -17.26
N PRO A 252 10.33 -9.64 -18.56
CA PRO A 252 11.62 -10.21 -18.96
C PRO A 252 12.80 -9.56 -18.23
N GLU A 253 12.87 -8.22 -18.25
CA GLU A 253 13.97 -7.48 -17.61
C GLU A 253 13.93 -7.66 -16.08
N THR A 254 12.77 -7.53 -15.45
CA THR A 254 12.59 -7.74 -14.00
C THR A 254 13.02 -9.16 -13.57
N ILE A 255 12.67 -10.19 -14.35
CA ILE A 255 13.02 -11.59 -14.08
C ILE A 255 14.53 -11.81 -14.24
N GLU A 256 15.15 -11.26 -15.29
CA GLU A 256 16.60 -11.35 -15.50
C GLU A 256 17.40 -10.73 -14.34
N TYR A 257 16.93 -9.62 -13.77
CA TYR A 257 17.53 -9.05 -12.55
C TYR A 257 17.30 -9.93 -11.32
N ALA A 258 16.11 -10.50 -11.17
CA ALA A 258 15.77 -11.38 -10.04
C ALA A 258 16.59 -12.69 -10.04
N LEU A 259 16.82 -13.29 -11.20
CA LEU A 259 17.56 -14.54 -11.38
C LEU A 259 19.05 -14.44 -10.98
N LYS A 260 19.58 -13.22 -10.84
CA LYS A 260 20.94 -12.99 -10.32
C LYS A 260 21.05 -13.23 -8.80
N ILE A 261 19.91 -13.32 -8.10
CA ILE A 261 19.82 -13.41 -6.64
C ILE A 261 19.04 -14.65 -6.21
N PHE A 262 17.92 -14.92 -6.88
CA PHE A 262 16.97 -15.98 -6.53
C PHE A 262 17.00 -17.10 -7.56
N LYS A 263 16.84 -18.35 -7.09
CA LYS A 263 16.60 -19.48 -7.97
C LYS A 263 15.21 -19.40 -8.60
N PRO A 264 14.97 -20.01 -9.78
CA PRO A 264 13.67 -19.97 -10.44
C PRO A 264 12.49 -20.41 -9.56
N ASP A 265 12.69 -21.43 -8.72
CA ASP A 265 11.67 -21.99 -7.82
C ASP A 265 11.30 -21.07 -6.64
N GLN A 266 12.07 -20.00 -6.43
CA GLN A 266 11.85 -18.97 -5.42
C GLN A 266 11.06 -17.76 -5.97
N ILE A 267 10.95 -17.62 -7.28
CA ILE A 267 10.32 -16.47 -7.95
C ILE A 267 8.88 -16.82 -8.32
N PHE A 268 7.94 -15.97 -7.92
CA PHE A 268 6.51 -16.12 -8.21
C PHE A 268 5.96 -14.85 -8.87
N VAL A 269 5.55 -14.97 -10.12
CA VAL A 269 4.80 -13.93 -10.82
C VAL A 269 3.30 -14.17 -10.62
N LEU A 270 2.62 -13.16 -10.08
CA LEU A 270 1.24 -13.24 -9.61
C LEU A 270 0.40 -12.32 -10.51
N ALA A 271 0.11 -12.81 -11.71
CA ALA A 271 -0.64 -12.06 -12.72
C ALA A 271 -2.11 -11.95 -12.31
N ASN A 272 -2.68 -10.74 -12.29
CA ASN A 272 -4.04 -10.53 -11.80
C ASN A 272 -4.90 -9.70 -12.74
N GLY A 273 -6.21 -9.93 -12.76
CA GLY A 273 -7.16 -9.11 -13.51
C GLY A 273 -8.61 -9.47 -13.24
N ASN A 274 -9.55 -8.56 -13.51
CA ASN A 274 -10.98 -8.85 -13.41
C ASN A 274 -11.45 -9.61 -14.67
N SER A 275 -10.88 -10.78 -14.91
CA SER A 275 -11.16 -11.61 -16.09
C SER A 275 -10.95 -13.09 -15.74
N PRO A 276 -11.81 -14.01 -16.22
CA PRO A 276 -11.59 -15.44 -16.05
C PRO A 276 -10.33 -15.91 -16.79
N THR A 277 -9.98 -15.28 -17.92
CA THR A 277 -8.78 -15.58 -18.71
C THR A 277 -7.71 -14.50 -18.52
N PRO A 278 -6.42 -14.84 -18.70
CA PRO A 278 -5.32 -13.87 -18.65
C PRO A 278 -5.52 -12.65 -19.55
N LEU A 279 -5.00 -11.50 -19.12
CA LEU A 279 -5.13 -10.22 -19.85
C LEU A 279 -4.01 -9.99 -20.88
N ASP A 280 -2.92 -10.73 -20.76
CA ASP A 280 -1.73 -10.70 -21.60
C ASP A 280 -0.99 -12.06 -21.52
N ASN A 281 0.14 -12.17 -22.21
CA ASN A 281 0.94 -13.39 -22.33
C ASN A 281 2.01 -13.53 -21.22
N ALA A 282 1.74 -13.02 -20.00
CA ALA A 282 2.69 -13.10 -18.89
C ALA A 282 3.08 -14.55 -18.51
N GLU A 283 2.15 -15.50 -18.68
CA GLU A 283 2.42 -16.92 -18.44
C GLU A 283 3.51 -17.47 -19.35
N ASP A 284 3.47 -17.14 -20.64
CA ASP A 284 4.44 -17.63 -21.64
C ASP A 284 5.83 -17.06 -21.34
N VAL A 285 5.89 -15.78 -20.95
CA VAL A 285 7.14 -15.16 -20.47
C VAL A 285 7.69 -15.91 -19.27
N CYS A 286 6.87 -16.21 -18.26
CA CYS A 286 7.33 -16.92 -17.07
C CYS A 286 7.83 -18.34 -17.38
N LYS A 287 7.17 -19.04 -18.32
CA LYS A 287 7.58 -20.38 -18.76
C LYS A 287 8.96 -20.37 -19.41
N GLU A 288 9.28 -19.35 -20.19
CA GLU A 288 10.61 -19.21 -20.84
C GLU A 288 11.75 -19.18 -19.82
N TYR A 289 11.53 -18.56 -18.65
CA TYR A 289 12.51 -18.49 -17.56
C TYR A 289 12.41 -19.66 -16.56
N GLY A 290 11.44 -20.57 -16.72
CA GLY A 290 11.22 -21.67 -15.78
C GLY A 290 10.83 -21.24 -14.37
N ILE A 291 10.19 -20.08 -14.22
CA ILE A 291 9.77 -19.53 -12.91
C ILE A 291 8.28 -19.82 -12.63
N ASN A 292 7.86 -19.67 -11.37
CA ASN A 292 6.48 -19.91 -10.99
C ASN A 292 5.55 -18.79 -11.48
N HIS A 293 4.37 -19.17 -11.99
CA HIS A 293 3.33 -18.26 -12.42
C HIS A 293 1.95 -18.69 -11.90
N ALA A 294 1.15 -17.72 -11.47
CA ALA A 294 -0.26 -17.91 -11.13
C ALA A 294 -1.14 -16.80 -11.73
N TRP A 295 -2.21 -17.20 -12.43
CA TRP A 295 -3.26 -16.29 -12.88
C TRP A 295 -4.35 -16.16 -11.82
N ILE A 296 -4.64 -14.93 -11.41
CA ILE A 296 -5.62 -14.60 -10.38
C ILE A 296 -6.77 -13.81 -11.03
N PRO A 297 -7.98 -14.40 -11.16
CA PRO A 297 -9.12 -13.79 -11.85
C PRO A 297 -9.83 -12.70 -11.01
N VAL A 298 -9.08 -12.02 -10.14
CA VAL A 298 -9.53 -10.88 -9.34
C VAL A 298 -8.47 -9.79 -9.39
N GLY A 299 -8.81 -8.64 -10.00
CA GLY A 299 -7.89 -7.52 -10.16
C GLY A 299 -7.66 -6.77 -8.86
N SER A 300 -6.50 -7.01 -8.23
CA SER A 300 -6.04 -6.32 -7.01
C SER A 300 -4.61 -6.74 -6.65
N LYS A 301 -3.70 -5.76 -6.50
CA LYS A 301 -2.31 -6.01 -6.07
C LYS A 301 -2.25 -6.78 -4.74
N ILE A 302 -3.01 -6.34 -3.75
CA ILE A 302 -3.04 -7.00 -2.43
C ILE A 302 -3.61 -8.44 -2.49
N ILE A 303 -4.53 -8.74 -3.41
CA ILE A 303 -5.02 -10.13 -3.55
C ILE A 303 -3.93 -10.98 -4.18
N ALA A 304 -3.21 -10.45 -5.17
CA ALA A 304 -2.06 -11.14 -5.75
C ALA A 304 -0.99 -11.44 -4.69
N GLU A 305 -0.59 -10.44 -3.90
CA GLU A 305 0.33 -10.64 -2.77
C GLU A 305 -0.15 -11.70 -1.78
N PHE A 306 -1.44 -11.70 -1.44
CA PHE A 306 -2.04 -12.71 -0.57
C PHE A 306 -1.90 -14.12 -1.14
N VAL A 307 -2.27 -14.31 -2.41
CA VAL A 307 -2.14 -15.60 -3.11
C VAL A 307 -0.67 -16.04 -3.14
N GLY A 308 0.26 -15.12 -3.44
CA GLY A 308 1.69 -15.40 -3.43
C GLY A 308 2.22 -15.86 -2.08
N VAL A 309 1.81 -15.20 -0.99
CA VAL A 309 2.17 -15.59 0.38
C VAL A 309 1.67 -17.00 0.74
N MET A 310 0.52 -17.41 0.18
CA MET A 310 -0.06 -18.73 0.39
C MET A 310 0.61 -19.81 -0.46
N LEU A 311 0.96 -19.51 -1.71
CA LEU A 311 1.70 -20.42 -2.60
C LEU A 311 3.13 -20.64 -2.10
N ALA A 312 3.77 -19.60 -1.57
CA ALA A 312 5.14 -19.63 -1.10
C ALA A 312 5.30 -20.09 0.37
N LYS A 313 4.36 -20.89 0.89
CA LYS A 313 4.36 -21.37 2.30
C LYS A 313 5.63 -22.13 2.70
N LYS A 314 6.36 -22.72 1.75
CA LYS A 314 7.64 -23.41 1.99
C LYS A 314 8.78 -22.46 2.43
N PHE A 315 8.65 -21.16 2.15
CA PHE A 315 9.66 -20.17 2.47
C PHE A 315 9.39 -19.48 3.82
N LYS A 316 10.47 -19.11 4.52
CA LYS A 316 10.40 -18.42 5.81
C LYS A 316 10.16 -16.92 5.63
N TYR A 317 10.72 -16.35 4.57
CA TYR A 317 10.65 -14.93 4.26
C TYR A 317 10.03 -14.70 2.88
N ALA A 318 9.38 -13.54 2.71
CA ALA A 318 8.82 -13.11 1.45
C ALA A 318 9.31 -11.70 1.11
N MET A 319 9.95 -11.56 -0.05
CA MET A 319 10.27 -10.28 -0.65
C MET A 319 9.18 -9.93 -1.66
N LEU A 320 8.51 -8.79 -1.47
CA LEU A 320 7.54 -8.23 -2.39
C LEU A 320 8.24 -7.18 -3.26
N ILE A 321 8.06 -7.21 -4.57
CA ILE A 321 8.51 -6.15 -5.48
C ILE A 321 7.40 -5.75 -6.48
N ASP A 322 7.47 -4.51 -6.97
CA ASP A 322 6.68 -4.11 -8.16
C ASP A 322 7.23 -4.79 -9.44
N ASP A 323 6.41 -4.81 -10.50
CA ASP A 323 6.73 -5.48 -11.78
C ASP A 323 7.77 -4.77 -12.65
N ASP A 324 8.22 -3.58 -12.22
CA ASP A 324 9.17 -2.70 -12.90
C ASP A 324 10.44 -2.39 -12.06
N VAL A 325 10.76 -3.26 -11.11
CA VAL A 325 11.88 -3.10 -10.19
C VAL A 325 13.11 -3.84 -10.68
N HIS A 326 14.22 -3.13 -10.82
CA HIS A 326 15.52 -3.73 -11.15
C HIS A 326 16.33 -3.99 -9.89
N LEU A 327 16.41 -5.27 -9.52
CA LEU A 327 17.19 -5.69 -8.36
C LEU A 327 18.70 -5.64 -8.68
N PRO A 328 19.51 -4.90 -7.90
CA PRO A 328 20.95 -4.92 -8.09
C PRO A 328 21.48 -6.32 -7.76
N ALA A 329 22.38 -6.85 -8.57
CA ALA A 329 22.89 -8.22 -8.38
C ALA A 329 23.60 -8.45 -7.02
N ASN A 330 24.06 -7.37 -6.37
CA ASN A 330 24.60 -7.40 -5.01
C ASN A 330 23.60 -6.95 -3.93
N LEU A 331 22.29 -7.04 -4.19
CA LEU A 331 21.23 -6.73 -3.23
C LEU A 331 21.43 -7.55 -1.95
N PRO A 332 21.61 -6.91 -0.78
CA PRO A 332 21.73 -7.66 0.46
C PRO A 332 20.37 -8.16 0.93
N ILE A 333 20.20 -9.48 0.98
CA ILE A 333 19.04 -10.15 1.59
C ILE A 333 19.24 -10.23 3.10
N VAL A 334 18.82 -9.18 3.82
CA VAL A 334 19.09 -8.98 5.27
C VAL A 334 18.09 -9.68 6.19
N THR A 335 17.88 -10.99 5.98
CA THR A 335 16.98 -11.82 6.80
C THR A 335 17.44 -11.94 8.25
N ASP A 336 18.73 -11.77 8.52
CA ASP A 336 19.36 -11.72 9.85
C ASP A 336 18.80 -10.60 10.74
N ARG A 337 18.30 -9.51 10.13
CA ARG A 337 17.65 -8.40 10.86
C ARG A 337 16.20 -8.70 11.25
N ILE A 338 15.59 -9.72 10.64
CA ILE A 338 14.23 -10.14 10.96
C ILE A 338 14.31 -11.14 12.11
N SER A 339 13.74 -10.76 13.24
CA SER A 339 13.77 -11.57 14.45
C SER A 339 12.95 -12.84 14.29
N ASP A 340 13.59 -13.98 14.59
CA ASP A 340 12.92 -15.28 14.71
C ASP A 340 11.91 -15.30 15.86
N THR A 341 12.20 -14.55 16.92
CA THR A 341 11.25 -14.36 18.01
C THR A 341 10.12 -13.45 17.50
N LYS A 342 8.95 -14.04 17.23
CA LYS A 342 7.71 -13.32 16.88
C LYS A 342 7.13 -12.58 18.10
N ALA A 343 8.01 -12.13 19.01
CA ALA A 343 7.68 -11.40 20.22
C ALA A 343 7.30 -9.96 19.89
N HIS A 344 6.65 -9.28 20.84
CA HIS A 344 6.41 -7.85 20.68
C HIS A 344 7.74 -7.10 20.57
N ARG A 345 7.73 -6.02 19.79
CA ARG A 345 8.87 -5.14 19.48
C ARG A 345 9.92 -5.78 18.59
N SER A 346 9.69 -6.98 18.09
CA SER A 346 10.60 -7.62 17.15
C SER A 346 10.49 -7.00 15.77
N THR A 347 11.60 -6.93 15.05
CA THR A 347 11.64 -6.50 13.65
C THR A 347 11.14 -7.65 12.78
N VAL A 348 10.07 -7.41 12.03
CA VAL A 348 9.43 -8.43 11.16
C VAL A 348 9.42 -8.03 9.69
N CYS A 349 9.86 -6.81 9.41
CA CYS A 349 9.80 -6.18 8.09
C CYS A 349 11.03 -5.31 7.89
N ILE A 350 11.62 -5.42 6.71
CA ILE A 350 12.69 -4.56 6.23
C ILE A 350 12.23 -3.89 4.93
N GLY A 351 12.07 -2.57 4.95
CA GLY A 351 11.96 -1.77 3.74
C GLY A 351 13.34 -1.53 3.12
N TYR A 352 13.42 -1.31 1.81
CA TYR A 352 14.66 -0.91 1.16
C TYR A 352 14.57 0.53 0.69
N THR A 353 15.69 1.25 0.72
CA THR A 353 15.77 2.56 0.08
C THR A 353 15.70 2.41 -1.43
N ILE A 354 14.93 3.27 -2.10
CA ILE A 354 14.69 3.22 -3.54
C ILE A 354 15.22 4.47 -4.24
N LYS A 355 15.45 4.37 -5.54
CA LYS A 355 15.74 5.48 -6.44
C LYS A 355 14.89 5.42 -7.69
N SER A 356 14.62 6.58 -8.25
CA SER A 356 13.85 6.73 -9.49
C SER A 356 14.79 6.67 -10.69
N THR A 357 14.41 5.87 -11.69
CA THR A 357 15.09 5.78 -12.98
C THR A 357 14.11 6.02 -14.13
N GLY A 358 14.68 6.33 -15.30
CA GLY A 358 13.99 6.16 -16.57
C GLY A 358 14.13 4.74 -17.08
N ALA A 359 13.67 4.53 -18.32
CA ALA A 359 13.73 3.24 -18.99
C ALA A 359 15.15 2.65 -18.92
N ASN A 360 15.21 1.33 -18.68
CA ASN A 360 16.43 0.52 -18.66
C ASN A 360 17.48 1.05 -17.65
N GLY A 361 17.04 1.54 -16.49
CA GLY A 361 17.93 2.06 -15.44
C GLY A 361 18.62 3.40 -15.75
N SER A 362 18.24 4.07 -16.84
CA SER A 362 18.81 5.39 -17.18
C SER A 362 18.45 6.46 -16.14
N LYS A 363 19.20 7.57 -16.09
CA LYS A 363 18.86 8.71 -15.21
C LYS A 363 17.54 9.40 -15.56
N GLY A 364 17.02 9.16 -16.77
CA GLY A 364 15.76 9.74 -17.22
C GLY A 364 15.75 11.28 -17.29
N THR A 365 14.54 11.84 -17.26
CA THR A 365 14.27 13.28 -17.32
C THR A 365 14.64 14.00 -16.03
N TYR A 366 14.63 15.34 -16.04
CA TYR A 366 14.80 16.11 -14.81
C TYR A 366 13.67 15.89 -13.79
N ILE A 367 12.48 15.47 -14.24
CA ILE A 367 11.37 15.13 -13.33
C ILE A 367 11.68 13.81 -12.61
N GLN A 368 12.18 12.80 -13.33
CA GLN A 368 12.62 11.54 -12.73
C GLN A 368 13.77 11.78 -11.75
N GLN A 369 14.78 12.57 -12.12
CA GLN A 369 15.86 12.93 -11.17
C GLN A 369 15.38 13.76 -9.96
N ALA A 370 14.32 14.55 -10.11
CA ALA A 370 13.69 15.23 -8.98
C ALA A 370 12.92 14.25 -8.08
N GLN A 371 12.25 13.25 -8.65
CA GLN A 371 11.64 12.16 -7.89
C GLN A 371 12.70 11.29 -7.21
N ASP A 372 13.86 11.07 -7.85
CA ASP A 372 15.00 10.35 -7.27
C ASP A 372 15.46 11.00 -5.97
N LEU A 373 15.60 12.34 -5.98
CA LEU A 373 15.88 13.10 -4.77
C LEU A 373 14.81 12.92 -3.69
N GLU A 374 13.53 12.92 -4.06
CA GLU A 374 12.41 12.69 -3.11
C GLU A 374 12.47 11.29 -2.49
N TYR A 375 12.73 10.27 -3.31
CA TYR A 375 12.82 8.88 -2.89
C TYR A 375 14.00 8.65 -1.95
N LYS A 376 15.18 9.16 -2.30
CA LYS A 376 16.38 9.09 -1.46
C LYS A 376 16.19 9.83 -0.14
N LEU A 377 15.61 11.04 -0.13
CA LEU A 377 15.27 11.76 1.10
C LEU A 377 14.29 10.98 1.98
N SER A 378 13.25 10.41 1.37
CA SER A 378 12.27 9.58 2.06
C SER A 378 12.93 8.34 2.67
N GLY A 379 13.82 7.68 1.93
CA GLY A 379 14.61 6.54 2.40
C GLY A 379 15.45 6.85 3.64
N LEU A 380 16.11 8.02 3.69
CA LEU A 380 16.86 8.44 4.89
C LEU A 380 15.92 8.68 6.09
N SER A 381 14.78 9.33 5.85
CA SER A 381 13.75 9.54 6.88
C SER A 381 13.22 8.23 7.44
N ARG A 382 12.96 7.25 6.57
CA ARG A 382 12.50 5.92 6.96
C ARG A 382 13.57 5.13 7.70
N HIS A 383 14.84 5.23 7.28
CA HIS A 383 15.96 4.65 8.01
C HIS A 383 16.05 5.24 9.42
N PHE A 384 15.99 6.57 9.58
CA PHE A 384 15.92 7.22 10.89
C PHE A 384 14.78 6.68 11.78
N GLN A 385 13.58 6.59 11.20
CA GLN A 385 12.41 6.08 11.93
C GLN A 385 12.59 4.62 12.35
N GLY A 386 13.15 3.78 11.48
CA GLY A 386 13.45 2.38 11.80
C GLY A 386 14.50 2.26 12.91
N THR A 387 15.59 3.03 12.85
CA THR A 387 16.68 3.00 13.84
C THR A 387 16.22 3.42 15.23
N TYR A 388 15.50 4.54 15.36
CA TYR A 388 15.11 5.08 16.66
C TYR A 388 13.67 4.74 17.08
N GLY A 389 12.94 3.99 16.25
CA GLY A 389 11.53 3.68 16.42
C GLY A 389 11.09 2.50 15.56
N SER A 390 10.04 2.72 14.80
CA SER A 390 9.58 1.87 13.70
C SER A 390 9.19 2.80 12.54
N ALA A 391 9.61 2.48 11.32
CA ALA A 391 9.16 3.23 10.14
C ALA A 391 7.63 3.15 10.02
N THR A 392 6.95 4.24 9.67
CA THR A 392 5.47 4.21 9.64
C THR A 392 4.92 3.19 8.66
N PHE A 393 5.63 2.96 7.54
CA PHE A 393 5.43 1.90 6.55
C PHE A 393 6.70 1.71 5.69
N PRO A 394 6.90 0.52 5.06
CA PRO A 394 7.98 0.27 4.11
C PRO A 394 7.68 0.89 2.72
N HIS A 395 8.65 0.99 1.82
CA HIS A 395 8.37 1.45 0.44
C HIS A 395 7.71 0.35 -0.38
N GLY A 396 6.53 0.61 -0.95
CA GLY A 396 5.72 -0.37 -1.72
C GLY A 396 6.40 -1.03 -2.92
N ALA A 397 7.52 -0.48 -3.40
CA ALA A 397 8.29 -1.03 -4.53
C ALA A 397 9.18 -2.23 -4.14
N ILE A 398 9.69 -2.30 -2.91
CA ILE A 398 10.48 -3.44 -2.44
C ILE A 398 10.42 -3.57 -0.92
N ILE A 399 9.98 -4.75 -0.45
CA ILE A 399 9.77 -5.01 0.98
C ILE A 399 10.12 -6.47 1.30
N LEU A 400 10.92 -6.70 2.34
CA LEU A 400 11.19 -8.04 2.89
C LEU A 400 10.39 -8.23 4.18
N TRP A 401 9.64 -9.34 4.27
CA TRP A 401 8.82 -9.70 5.42
C TRP A 401 9.18 -11.07 5.97
N ASN A 402 8.95 -11.25 7.28
CA ASN A 402 8.64 -12.57 7.83
C ASN A 402 7.31 -13.04 7.21
N ARG A 403 7.32 -14.13 6.42
CA ARG A 403 6.17 -14.57 5.62
C ARG A 403 4.95 -14.86 6.49
N ASP A 404 5.14 -15.59 7.59
CA ASP A 404 4.05 -15.96 8.50
C ASP A 404 3.38 -14.73 9.14
N ILE A 405 4.17 -13.69 9.45
CA ILE A 405 3.63 -12.45 9.99
C ILE A 405 2.87 -11.71 8.90
N LEU A 406 3.40 -11.63 7.67
CA LEU A 406 2.71 -11.02 6.54
C LEU A 406 1.35 -11.70 6.29
N GLU A 407 1.29 -13.03 6.27
CA GLU A 407 0.03 -13.80 6.17
C GLU A 407 -0.99 -13.33 7.22
N LYS A 408 -0.53 -13.13 8.47
CA LYS A 408 -1.39 -12.68 9.57
C LYS A 408 -1.83 -11.23 9.41
N LEU A 409 -1.02 -10.36 8.82
CA LEU A 409 -1.36 -8.95 8.64
C LEU A 409 -2.53 -8.76 7.66
N PHE A 410 -2.80 -9.71 6.75
CA PHE A 410 -3.98 -9.66 5.88
C PHE A 410 -5.31 -9.67 6.64
N TRP A 411 -5.36 -10.24 7.85
CA TRP A 411 -6.55 -10.18 8.71
C TRP A 411 -6.83 -8.77 9.23
N GLY A 412 -5.78 -7.96 9.38
CA GLY A 412 -5.89 -6.58 9.81
C GLY A 412 -6.09 -5.59 8.67
N HIS A 413 -5.58 -5.91 7.48
CA HIS A 413 -5.70 -5.07 6.31
C HIS A 413 -7.17 -4.85 5.92
N PRO A 414 -7.63 -3.61 5.68
CA PRO A 414 -9.05 -3.30 5.43
C PRO A 414 -9.58 -3.75 4.05
N GLY A 415 -8.73 -4.33 3.20
CA GLY A 415 -9.09 -4.80 1.85
C GLY A 415 -9.06 -3.73 0.76
N TYR A 416 -8.58 -2.52 1.07
CA TYR A 416 -8.44 -1.47 0.07
C TYR A 416 -7.39 -1.81 -0.98
N LYS A 417 -7.68 -1.47 -2.23
CA LYS A 417 -6.84 -1.80 -3.40
C LYS A 417 -5.72 -0.78 -3.66
N ILE A 418 -5.66 0.30 -2.89
CA ILE A 418 -4.68 1.38 -3.03
C ILE A 418 -4.02 1.59 -1.66
N SER A 419 -2.70 1.82 -1.64
CA SER A 419 -1.90 2.08 -0.43
C SER A 419 -1.83 0.89 0.53
N GLU A 420 -1.71 -0.33 -0.01
CA GLU A 420 -1.54 -1.56 0.77
C GLU A 420 -0.31 -1.53 1.68
N ASP A 421 0.79 -0.95 1.19
CA ASP A 421 2.05 -0.76 1.91
C ASP A 421 1.87 0.06 3.19
N TRP A 422 1.13 1.17 3.11
CA TRP A 422 0.80 2.01 4.25
C TRP A 422 -0.01 1.25 5.31
N TYR A 423 -1.05 0.53 4.89
CA TYR A 423 -1.91 -0.22 5.82
C TYR A 423 -1.20 -1.41 6.44
N PHE A 424 -0.33 -2.11 5.70
CA PHE A 424 0.54 -3.12 6.29
C PHE A 424 1.47 -2.50 7.33
N GLY A 425 2.04 -1.33 7.04
CA GLY A 425 2.84 -0.56 7.99
C GLY A 425 2.07 -0.23 9.28
N HIS A 426 0.87 0.33 9.13
CA HIS A 426 -0.02 0.63 10.25
C HIS A 426 -0.38 -0.64 11.05
N THR A 427 -0.82 -1.71 10.38
CA THR A 427 -1.26 -2.96 11.02
C THR A 427 -0.10 -3.63 11.75
N CYS A 428 1.09 -3.64 11.16
CA CYS A 428 2.32 -4.19 11.74
C CYS A 428 2.67 -3.51 13.08
N ARG A 429 2.72 -2.17 13.08
CA ARG A 429 3.00 -1.38 14.29
C ARG A 429 1.89 -1.50 15.32
N SER A 430 0.64 -1.47 14.90
CA SER A 430 -0.53 -1.69 15.76
C SER A 430 -0.52 -3.09 16.39
N ALA A 431 0.03 -4.10 15.71
CA ALA A 431 0.23 -5.44 16.25
C ALA A 431 1.41 -5.53 17.24
N GLY A 432 2.23 -4.48 17.32
CA GLY A 432 3.39 -4.40 18.20
C GLY A 432 4.70 -4.85 17.55
N TYR A 433 4.79 -4.91 16.23
CA TYR A 433 6.02 -5.25 15.51
C TYR A 433 6.71 -4.02 14.90
N ARG A 434 8.01 -4.15 14.63
CA ARG A 434 8.85 -3.09 14.08
C ARG A 434 9.14 -3.30 12.61
N ILE A 435 9.31 -2.17 11.93
CA ILE A 435 9.73 -2.04 10.55
C ILE A 435 11.04 -1.28 10.56
N GLU A 436 12.09 -1.92 10.06
CA GLU A 436 13.40 -1.29 9.85
C GLU A 436 13.67 -1.13 8.35
N PHE A 437 14.79 -0.49 8.02
CA PHE A 437 15.14 -0.18 6.64
C PHE A 437 16.58 -0.59 6.34
N CYS A 438 16.78 -1.29 5.24
CA CYS A 438 18.07 -1.50 4.63
C CYS A 438 18.39 -0.33 3.69
N SER A 439 19.45 0.39 4.03
CA SER A 439 19.92 1.53 3.24
C SER A 439 21.25 1.29 2.53
N GLN A 440 21.68 0.03 2.45
CA GLN A 440 22.93 -0.36 1.79
C GLN A 440 22.86 -0.15 0.27
N VAL A 441 21.67 -0.24 -0.33
CA VAL A 441 21.46 -0.06 -1.78
C VAL A 441 20.27 0.87 -2.04
N PHE A 442 20.32 1.59 -3.16
CA PHE A 442 19.14 2.24 -3.71
C PHE A 442 18.59 1.39 -4.85
N VAL A 443 17.51 0.68 -4.59
CA VAL A 443 16.87 -0.20 -5.57
C VAL A 443 16.17 0.64 -6.63
N GLU A 444 16.35 0.27 -7.90
CA GLU A 444 15.87 1.07 -9.03
C GLU A 444 14.41 0.73 -9.32
N THR A 445 13.59 1.77 -9.50
CA THR A 445 12.19 1.68 -9.93
C THR A 445 11.92 2.73 -10.98
N GLU A 446 11.23 2.33 -12.04
CA GLU A 446 10.82 3.26 -13.08
C GLU A 446 9.74 4.23 -12.56
N THR A 447 9.79 5.46 -13.06
CA THR A 447 8.85 6.51 -12.63
C THR A 447 8.37 7.35 -13.81
N PRO A 448 7.21 8.02 -13.69
CA PRO A 448 6.69 8.81 -14.80
C PRO A 448 7.66 9.90 -15.27
N PRO A 449 7.94 10.02 -16.58
CA PRO A 449 8.96 10.95 -17.09
C PRO A 449 8.53 12.42 -17.05
N SER A 450 7.26 12.70 -16.73
CA SER A 450 6.64 14.01 -16.89
C SER A 450 5.78 14.40 -15.70
N LEU A 451 5.76 15.71 -15.38
CA LEU A 451 5.01 16.22 -14.25
C LEU A 451 3.49 16.28 -14.53
N PHE A 452 3.08 16.87 -15.67
CA PHE A 452 1.69 17.17 -16.00
C PHE A 452 1.18 16.57 -17.31
N VAL A 453 1.97 16.68 -18.38
CA VAL A 453 1.59 16.28 -19.72
C VAL A 453 2.34 15.01 -20.09
N PRO A 454 1.64 13.91 -20.41
CA PRO A 454 2.29 12.66 -20.74
C PRO A 454 3.14 12.80 -22.00
N VAL A 455 4.35 12.24 -21.97
CA VAL A 455 5.15 12.06 -23.18
C VAL A 455 4.60 10.84 -23.93
N LYS A 456 4.53 10.90 -25.27
CA LYS A 456 4.18 9.73 -26.09
C LYS A 456 5.31 8.69 -25.97
N SER A 457 5.22 7.79 -24.99
CA SER A 457 6.07 6.59 -24.90
C SER A 457 5.34 5.46 -24.14
N THR A 458 5.84 4.25 -24.34
CA THR A 458 5.16 2.98 -24.55
C THR A 458 4.80 2.16 -23.31
N ARG A 459 4.66 2.76 -22.12
CA ARG A 459 4.32 1.94 -20.95
C ARG A 459 3.53 2.67 -19.89
N GLY A 460 2.40 2.06 -19.53
CA GLY A 460 1.58 2.41 -18.37
C GLY A 460 1.72 1.32 -17.31
N GLY A 461 2.79 1.35 -16.51
CA GLY A 461 2.76 0.72 -15.19
C GLY A 461 1.66 1.39 -14.37
N TYR A 462 0.63 0.64 -13.99
CA TYR A 462 -0.63 1.11 -13.39
C TYR A 462 -1.34 2.29 -14.09
N GLY A 463 -1.03 2.56 -15.37
CA GLY A 463 -1.76 3.50 -16.23
C GLY A 463 -1.48 5.00 -16.06
N GLU A 464 -0.58 5.42 -15.16
CA GLU A 464 -0.40 6.84 -14.82
C GLU A 464 0.87 7.44 -15.43
N MET A 465 0.75 7.95 -16.64
CA MET A 465 1.87 8.51 -17.42
C MET A 465 2.54 9.78 -16.87
N THR A 466 2.10 10.28 -15.70
CA THR A 466 2.54 11.58 -15.14
C THR A 466 2.57 11.57 -13.61
N VAL A 467 3.52 12.28 -13.01
CA VAL A 467 3.67 12.37 -11.54
C VAL A 467 2.41 12.91 -10.85
N TRP A 468 1.75 13.94 -11.41
CA TRP A 468 0.58 14.53 -10.76
C TRP A 468 -0.59 13.54 -10.63
N LYS A 469 -0.86 12.72 -11.66
CA LYS A 469 -1.94 11.71 -11.63
C LYS A 469 -1.68 10.67 -10.56
N GLN A 470 -0.45 10.17 -10.48
CA GLN A 470 -0.02 9.22 -9.46
C GLN A 470 -0.27 9.78 -8.05
N ARG A 471 0.09 11.05 -7.80
CA ARG A 471 -0.16 11.71 -6.50
C ARG A 471 -1.65 11.91 -6.24
N PHE A 472 -2.37 12.44 -7.23
CA PHE A 472 -3.76 12.85 -7.08
C PHE A 472 -4.72 11.67 -6.87
N TYR A 473 -4.61 10.64 -7.70
CA TYR A 473 -5.57 9.54 -7.74
C TYR A 473 -5.21 8.35 -6.84
N ARG A 474 -3.93 8.18 -6.48
CA ARG A 474 -3.48 7.06 -5.65
C ARG A 474 -2.94 7.51 -4.31
N TRP A 475 -1.78 8.17 -4.30
CA TRP A 475 -1.04 8.40 -3.06
C TRP A 475 -1.81 9.28 -2.08
N ASN A 476 -2.53 10.28 -2.60
CA ASN A 476 -3.26 11.20 -1.75
C ASN A 476 -4.68 10.76 -1.44
N PHE A 477 -5.18 9.71 -2.11
CA PHE A 477 -6.57 9.33 -2.01
C PHE A 477 -7.01 9.03 -0.58
N PHE A 478 -6.11 8.50 0.27
CA PHE A 478 -6.42 8.08 1.65
C PHE A 478 -6.05 9.07 2.76
N TYR A 479 -5.59 10.29 2.45
CA TYR A 479 -5.08 11.23 3.48
C TYR A 479 -6.05 11.49 4.62
N LEU A 480 -7.34 11.71 4.31
CA LEU A 480 -8.37 11.97 5.32
C LEU A 480 -8.87 10.69 5.96
N TYR A 481 -9.03 9.64 5.17
CA TYR A 481 -9.54 8.37 5.69
C TYR A 481 -8.59 7.77 6.74
N ARG A 482 -7.27 7.81 6.49
CA ARG A 482 -6.26 7.28 7.42
C ARG A 482 -6.20 8.04 8.75
N LEU A 483 -6.76 9.25 8.87
CA LEU A 483 -6.74 10.01 10.12
C LEU A 483 -7.33 9.21 11.29
N ARG A 484 -8.40 8.44 11.03
CA ARG A 484 -8.99 7.57 12.06
C ARG A 484 -7.94 6.58 12.59
N ASP A 485 -7.24 5.90 11.69
CA ASP A 485 -6.21 4.92 12.02
C ASP A 485 -5.04 5.57 12.76
N ASP A 486 -4.55 6.71 12.26
CA ASP A 486 -3.43 7.43 12.88
C ASP A 486 -3.76 7.98 14.26
N PHE A 487 -4.94 8.57 14.45
CA PHE A 487 -5.40 9.02 15.77
C PHE A 487 -5.56 7.86 16.74
N ASN A 488 -6.16 6.76 16.29
CA ASN A 488 -6.30 5.57 17.12
C ASN A 488 -4.95 4.99 17.52
N TYR A 489 -4.00 4.95 16.58
CA TYR A 489 -2.63 4.55 16.87
C TYR A 489 -1.99 5.49 17.89
N LEU A 490 -2.04 6.80 17.65
CA LEU A 490 -1.42 7.84 18.48
C LEU A 490 -1.93 7.79 19.93
N ILE A 491 -3.23 7.61 20.13
CA ILE A 491 -3.86 7.66 21.46
C ILE A 491 -3.80 6.29 22.16
N PHE A 492 -4.16 5.21 21.46
CA PHE A 492 -4.46 3.92 22.10
C PHE A 492 -3.40 2.83 21.91
N ALA A 493 -2.60 2.86 20.84
CA ALA A 493 -1.61 1.82 20.56
C ALA A 493 -0.24 2.16 21.18
N TRP A 494 0.17 1.44 22.23
CA TRP A 494 1.46 1.63 22.92
C TRP A 494 2.20 0.30 23.08
N ARG A 495 2.46 -0.38 21.96
CA ARG A 495 2.91 -1.78 21.96
C ARG A 495 4.39 -1.93 21.58
N LEU A 496 5.04 -0.87 21.08
CA LEU A 496 6.45 -0.88 20.68
C LEU A 496 7.43 -0.55 21.81
N GLY A 497 6.95 -0.27 23.03
CA GLY A 497 7.82 0.07 24.15
C GLY A 497 8.52 1.42 23.96
N HIS A 498 9.84 1.49 24.10
CA HIS A 498 10.59 2.75 23.95
C HIS A 498 10.62 3.26 22.50
N TYR A 499 10.53 2.37 21.51
CA TYR A 499 10.44 2.73 20.08
C TYR A 499 9.17 3.52 19.72
N GLU A 500 8.19 3.54 20.63
CA GLU A 500 6.90 4.18 20.43
C GLU A 500 7.01 5.70 20.30
N PHE A 501 7.96 6.34 21.00
CA PHE A 501 8.08 7.80 21.03
C PHE A 501 8.37 8.38 19.64
N ILE A 502 9.46 7.95 19.00
CA ILE A 502 9.84 8.42 17.66
C ILE A 502 8.78 8.01 16.63
N THR A 503 8.27 6.77 16.72
CA THR A 503 7.20 6.29 15.84
C THR A 503 5.99 7.24 15.88
N LYS A 504 5.53 7.61 17.07
CA LYS A 504 4.37 8.50 17.25
C LYS A 504 4.63 9.94 16.81
N VAL A 505 5.86 10.45 16.95
CA VAL A 505 6.25 11.77 16.41
C VAL A 505 6.03 11.80 14.89
N PHE A 506 6.41 10.75 14.17
CA PHE A 506 6.20 10.68 12.72
C PHE A 506 4.75 10.40 12.33
N VAL A 507 4.01 9.58 13.08
CA VAL A 507 2.55 9.43 12.89
C VAL A 507 1.84 10.77 13.12
N LEU A 508 2.23 11.53 14.15
CA LEU A 508 1.70 12.88 14.37
C LEU A 508 2.04 13.82 13.20
N SER A 509 3.23 13.69 12.60
CA SER A 509 3.58 14.45 11.40
C SER A 509 2.64 14.14 10.23
N GLU A 510 2.25 12.88 10.01
CA GLU A 510 1.28 12.50 8.97
C GLU A 510 -0.10 13.11 9.23
N ILE A 511 -0.55 13.13 10.49
CA ILE A 511 -1.79 13.80 10.91
C ILE A 511 -1.72 15.31 10.63
N VAL A 512 -0.65 15.98 11.07
CA VAL A 512 -0.43 17.43 10.89
C VAL A 512 -0.38 17.78 9.40
N GLU A 513 0.30 16.98 8.58
CA GLU A 513 0.36 17.19 7.13
C GLU A 513 -1.03 17.13 6.49
N THR A 514 -1.86 16.15 6.85
CA THR A 514 -3.25 16.07 6.37
C THR A 514 -4.05 17.31 6.77
N PHE A 515 -3.94 17.78 8.01
CA PHE A 515 -4.62 19.02 8.44
C PHE A 515 -4.10 20.25 7.70
N ILE A 516 -2.81 20.33 7.40
CA ILE A 516 -2.25 21.42 6.58
C ILE A 516 -2.87 21.39 5.18
N TYR A 517 -2.95 20.23 4.52
CA TYR A 517 -3.57 20.15 3.19
C TYR A 517 -5.06 20.49 3.19
N PHE A 518 -5.79 20.04 4.21
CA PHE A 518 -7.21 20.35 4.39
C PHE A 518 -7.48 21.82 4.76
N SER A 519 -6.60 22.47 5.53
CA SER A 519 -6.84 23.85 5.98
C SER A 519 -6.30 24.91 5.02
N ARG A 520 -5.33 24.55 4.16
CA ARG A 520 -4.61 25.51 3.28
C ARG A 520 -5.52 26.41 2.44
N PRO A 521 -6.59 25.93 1.76
CA PRO A 521 -7.46 26.79 0.95
C PRO A 521 -8.18 27.90 1.71
N PHE A 522 -8.29 27.79 3.04
CA PHE A 522 -8.90 28.81 3.89
C PHE A 522 -7.83 29.61 4.62
N MET A 523 -6.87 28.92 5.24
CA MET A 523 -5.80 29.53 6.02
C MET A 523 -4.94 30.46 5.18
N LEU A 524 -4.49 30.01 4.01
CA LEU A 524 -3.52 30.74 3.21
C LEU A 524 -4.11 32.04 2.60
N PRO A 525 -5.30 32.05 1.97
CA PRO A 525 -5.89 33.30 1.48
C PRO A 525 -6.19 34.31 2.59
N ILE A 526 -6.73 33.85 3.73
CA ILE A 526 -7.01 34.74 4.87
C ILE A 526 -5.69 35.30 5.42
N ALA A 527 -4.66 34.47 5.59
CA ALA A 527 -3.36 34.92 6.07
C ALA A 527 -2.67 35.90 5.10
N LEU A 528 -2.78 35.67 3.78
CA LEU A 528 -2.26 36.60 2.76
C LEU A 528 -3.00 37.94 2.78
N TRP A 529 -4.31 37.95 3.07
CA TRP A 529 -5.08 39.17 3.16
C TRP A 529 -4.79 39.96 4.44
N VAL A 530 -4.67 39.28 5.58
CA VAL A 530 -4.56 39.91 6.90
C VAL A 530 -3.10 40.20 7.30
N GLN A 531 -2.18 39.27 7.02
CA GLN A 531 -0.77 39.31 7.45
C GLN A 531 0.20 38.95 6.30
N PRO A 532 0.16 39.62 5.13
CA PRO A 532 0.95 39.26 3.95
C PRO A 532 2.46 39.22 4.22
N LYS A 533 2.97 40.17 5.02
CA LYS A 533 4.39 40.24 5.39
C LYS A 533 4.84 38.99 6.17
N MET A 534 4.03 38.55 7.14
CA MET A 534 4.33 37.36 7.93
C MET A 534 4.34 36.11 7.03
N VAL A 535 3.33 35.95 6.17
CA VAL A 535 3.25 34.83 5.24
C VAL A 535 4.45 34.80 4.30
N GLY A 536 4.84 35.95 3.74
CA GLY A 536 6.00 36.08 2.87
C GLY A 536 7.31 35.67 3.57
N ILE A 537 7.56 36.20 4.78
CA ILE A 537 8.75 35.87 5.57
C ILE A 537 8.78 34.38 5.94
N MET A 538 7.68 33.84 6.45
CA MET A 538 7.61 32.44 6.88
C MET A 538 7.75 31.47 5.70
N THR A 539 7.16 31.80 4.55
CA THR A 539 7.30 30.99 3.32
C THR A 539 8.74 31.02 2.83
N ALA A 540 9.36 32.21 2.77
CA ALA A 540 10.76 32.35 2.36
C ALA A 540 11.72 31.63 3.33
N ALA A 541 11.49 31.75 4.63
CA ALA A 541 12.26 31.04 5.65
C ALA A 541 12.12 29.53 5.50
N LEU A 542 10.90 29.02 5.31
CA LEU A 542 10.65 27.58 5.19
C LEU A 542 11.26 27.01 3.92
N PHE A 543 11.10 27.74 2.82
CA PHE A 543 11.77 27.43 1.56
C PHE A 543 13.28 27.41 1.72
N GLY A 544 13.87 28.43 2.37
CA GLY A 544 15.30 28.49 2.64
C GLY A 544 15.81 27.31 3.47
N VAL A 545 15.11 26.95 4.55
CA VAL A 545 15.45 25.78 5.39
C VAL A 545 15.43 24.49 4.57
N TYR A 546 14.44 24.30 3.69
CA TYR A 546 14.38 23.13 2.82
C TYR A 546 15.46 23.13 1.74
N VAL A 547 15.76 24.28 1.13
CA VAL A 547 16.87 24.42 0.16
C VAL A 547 18.18 24.03 0.83
N VAL A 548 18.49 24.60 2.00
CA VAL A 548 19.70 24.26 2.74
C VAL A 548 19.73 22.77 3.09
N GLY A 549 18.59 22.20 3.51
CA GLY A 549 18.46 20.77 3.77
C GLY A 549 18.76 19.91 2.55
N VAL A 550 18.20 20.22 1.39
CA VAL A 550 18.47 19.49 0.13
C VAL A 550 19.94 19.62 -0.29
N LEU A 551 20.52 20.83 -0.17
CA LEU A 551 21.93 21.04 -0.50
C LEU A 551 22.83 20.23 0.44
N PHE A 552 22.53 20.22 1.74
CA PHE A 552 23.24 19.40 2.74
C PHE A 552 23.10 17.91 2.44
N PHE A 553 21.88 17.44 2.18
CA PHE A 553 21.61 16.05 1.83
C PHE A 553 22.41 15.61 0.59
N ASN A 554 22.42 16.42 -0.47
CA ASN A 554 23.17 16.09 -1.68
C ASN A 554 24.69 16.11 -1.42
N ALA A 555 25.20 17.13 -0.72
CA ALA A 555 26.63 17.31 -0.48
C ALA A 555 27.24 16.31 0.52
N VAL A 556 26.43 15.81 1.46
CA VAL A 556 26.89 14.95 2.56
C VAL A 556 26.41 13.52 2.37
N HIS A 557 25.09 13.30 2.41
CA HIS A 557 24.51 11.95 2.40
C HIS A 557 24.68 11.27 1.03
N LEU A 558 24.29 11.94 -0.04
CA LEU A 558 24.42 11.37 -1.38
C LEU A 558 25.86 11.29 -1.84
N ARG A 559 26.71 12.25 -1.45
CA ARG A 559 28.16 12.16 -1.69
C ARG A 559 28.79 10.96 -1.00
N TYR A 560 28.42 10.69 0.25
CA TYR A 560 28.88 9.52 0.99
C TYR A 560 28.51 8.21 0.26
N LYS A 561 27.31 8.16 -0.35
CA LYS A 561 26.85 6.99 -1.12
C LYS A 561 27.31 6.96 -2.59
N LYS A 562 28.03 7.99 -3.06
CA LYS A 562 28.40 8.23 -4.47
C LYS A 562 27.18 8.32 -5.41
N GLU A 563 26.08 8.87 -4.91
CA GLU A 563 24.76 8.90 -5.55
C GLU A 563 24.23 10.34 -5.69
N MET A 564 25.15 11.31 -5.79
CA MET A 564 24.82 12.73 -5.91
C MET A 564 23.98 13.00 -7.16
N ILE A 565 22.97 13.84 -6.99
CA ILE A 565 22.22 14.40 -8.10
C ILE A 565 22.94 15.64 -8.64
N ALA A 566 22.74 15.92 -9.93
CA ALA A 566 23.29 17.12 -10.53
C ALA A 566 22.63 18.38 -9.93
N TRP A 567 23.43 19.40 -9.61
CA TRP A 567 22.94 20.63 -8.97
C TRP A 567 21.82 21.35 -9.75
N LYS A 568 21.82 21.22 -11.08
CA LYS A 568 20.75 21.73 -11.96
C LYS A 568 19.37 21.10 -11.72
N VAL A 569 19.31 19.93 -11.08
CA VAL A 569 18.05 19.25 -10.71
C VAL A 569 17.40 19.92 -9.49
N VAL A 570 18.19 20.53 -8.60
CA VAL A 570 17.67 21.10 -7.34
C VAL A 570 16.60 22.18 -7.59
N PRO A 571 16.78 23.18 -8.48
CA PRO A 571 15.69 24.10 -8.83
C PRO A 571 14.45 23.41 -9.41
N VAL A 572 14.63 22.37 -10.24
CA VAL A 572 13.52 21.61 -10.83
C VAL A 572 12.72 20.88 -9.75
N TYR A 573 13.40 20.28 -8.78
CA TYR A 573 12.78 19.63 -7.63
C TYR A 573 11.88 20.60 -6.84
N PHE A 574 12.37 21.82 -6.57
CA PHE A 574 11.57 22.81 -5.85
C PHE A 574 10.37 23.30 -6.64
N LEU A 575 10.51 23.53 -7.95
CA LEU A 575 9.38 23.85 -8.84
C LEU A 575 8.35 22.72 -8.84
N MET A 576 8.81 21.47 -8.95
CA MET A 576 7.96 20.28 -8.87
C MET A 576 7.22 20.21 -7.53
N LYS A 577 7.91 20.38 -6.39
CA LYS A 577 7.30 20.33 -5.06
C LYS A 577 6.27 21.44 -4.86
N MET A 578 6.52 22.66 -5.35
CA MET A 578 5.53 23.74 -5.31
C MET A 578 4.28 23.38 -6.13
N ALA A 579 4.46 22.86 -7.34
CA ALA A 579 3.35 22.43 -8.18
C ALA A 579 2.54 21.30 -7.51
N LEU A 580 3.23 20.29 -6.98
CA LEU A 580 2.60 19.17 -6.27
C LEU A 580 1.94 19.58 -4.95
N THR A 581 2.37 20.69 -4.33
CA THR A 581 1.70 21.24 -3.14
C THR A 581 0.24 21.61 -3.44
N PHE A 582 -0.04 22.17 -4.63
CA PHE A 582 -1.41 22.44 -5.08
C PHE A 582 -2.15 21.15 -5.42
N VAL A 583 -1.51 20.22 -6.13
CA VAL A 583 -2.08 18.90 -6.48
C VAL A 583 -2.52 18.16 -5.21
N ASN A 584 -1.65 18.13 -4.19
CA ASN A 584 -1.92 17.50 -2.90
C ASN A 584 -3.12 18.14 -2.19
N THR A 585 -3.17 19.47 -2.14
CA THR A 585 -4.33 20.17 -1.56
C THR A 585 -5.62 19.84 -2.29
N VAL A 586 -5.67 19.94 -3.62
CA VAL A 586 -6.90 19.66 -4.37
C VAL A 586 -7.32 18.20 -4.23
N SER A 587 -6.37 17.27 -4.22
CA SER A 587 -6.67 15.84 -4.08
C SER A 587 -7.39 15.49 -2.79
N VAL A 588 -7.08 16.14 -1.66
CA VAL A 588 -7.76 15.92 -0.38
C VAL A 588 -9.25 16.24 -0.46
N TYR A 589 -9.64 17.30 -1.18
CA TYR A 589 -11.05 17.65 -1.38
C TYR A 589 -11.72 16.77 -2.42
N TYR A 590 -11.00 16.41 -3.48
CA TYR A 590 -11.49 15.41 -4.43
C TYR A 590 -11.77 14.08 -3.73
N SER A 591 -10.91 13.64 -2.81
CA SER A 591 -11.12 12.44 -2.01
C SER A 591 -12.39 12.53 -1.16
N LEU A 592 -12.69 13.67 -0.51
CA LEU A 592 -13.96 13.84 0.22
C LEU A 592 -15.18 13.58 -0.66
N TYR A 593 -15.15 14.10 -1.89
CA TYR A 593 -16.21 13.87 -2.85
C TYR A 593 -16.25 12.40 -3.30
N ALA A 594 -15.10 11.83 -3.67
CA ALA A 594 -14.99 10.46 -4.16
C ALA A 594 -15.32 9.41 -3.08
N TYR A 595 -15.09 9.71 -1.80
CA TYR A 595 -15.43 8.86 -0.65
C TYR A 595 -16.92 8.58 -0.56
N ALA A 596 -17.78 9.54 -0.92
CA ALA A 596 -19.22 9.32 -0.91
C ALA A 596 -19.60 8.13 -1.80
N ALA A 597 -19.06 8.09 -3.03
CA ALA A 597 -19.27 6.99 -3.97
C ALA A 597 -18.50 5.73 -3.55
N PHE A 598 -17.24 5.88 -3.16
CA PHE A 598 -16.36 4.76 -2.81
C PHE A 598 -16.89 3.96 -1.61
N PHE A 599 -17.28 4.63 -0.52
CA PHE A 599 -17.80 3.98 0.69
C PHE A 599 -19.29 3.70 0.66
N ALA A 600 -19.99 4.02 -0.44
CA ALA A 600 -21.35 3.54 -0.66
C ALA A 600 -21.41 2.02 -0.84
N HIS A 601 -20.27 1.43 -1.22
CA HIS A 601 -20.07 -0.01 -1.30
C HIS A 601 -19.12 -0.45 -0.18
N ARG A 602 -19.40 -1.62 0.41
CA ARG A 602 -18.46 -2.24 1.35
C ARG A 602 -17.30 -2.84 0.56
N HIS A 603 -16.09 -2.55 1.01
CA HIS A 603 -14.87 -3.20 0.52
C HIS A 603 -14.48 -4.28 1.52
N PRO A 604 -14.71 -5.57 1.23
CA PRO A 604 -14.33 -6.65 2.13
C PRO A 604 -12.80 -6.76 2.21
N ARG A 605 -12.32 -7.20 3.37
CA ARG A 605 -10.91 -7.61 3.51
C ARG A 605 -10.61 -8.77 2.56
N VAL A 606 -9.33 -8.99 2.26
CA VAL A 606 -8.92 -10.17 1.48
C VAL A 606 -9.39 -11.45 2.17
N THR A 607 -9.29 -11.53 3.50
CA THR A 607 -9.75 -12.66 4.31
C THR A 607 -11.29 -12.74 4.49
N GLU A 608 -12.04 -11.78 3.96
CA GLU A 608 -13.51 -11.73 4.00
C GLU A 608 -14.13 -11.81 2.59
N SER A 609 -13.31 -11.70 1.55
CA SER A 609 -13.75 -11.67 0.15
C SER A 609 -13.86 -13.08 -0.39
N PHE A 610 -15.08 -13.54 -0.68
CA PHE A 610 -15.30 -14.86 -1.26
C PHE A 610 -14.55 -15.02 -2.58
N SER A 611 -14.58 -14.01 -3.46
CA SER A 611 -13.84 -14.06 -4.73
C SER A 611 -12.33 -14.17 -4.53
N ALA A 612 -11.75 -13.43 -3.57
CA ALA A 612 -10.32 -13.51 -3.27
C ALA A 612 -9.92 -14.88 -2.70
N LEU A 613 -10.72 -15.41 -1.76
CA LEU A 613 -10.46 -16.69 -1.12
C LEU A 613 -10.62 -17.87 -2.08
N THR A 614 -11.66 -17.84 -2.93
CA THR A 614 -11.86 -18.85 -3.98
C THR A 614 -10.75 -18.81 -5.01
N ALA A 615 -10.31 -17.62 -5.43
CA ALA A 615 -9.16 -17.49 -6.33
C ALA A 615 -7.87 -18.06 -5.69
N ALA A 616 -7.63 -17.76 -4.40
CA ALA A 616 -6.50 -18.30 -3.67
C ALA A 616 -6.55 -19.83 -3.56
N GLN A 617 -7.70 -20.39 -3.19
CA GLN A 617 -7.90 -21.84 -3.11
C GLN A 617 -7.67 -22.51 -4.47
N SER A 618 -8.24 -21.95 -5.54
CA SER A 618 -8.06 -22.48 -6.90
C SER A 618 -6.60 -22.48 -7.33
N CYS A 619 -5.82 -21.44 -7.01
CA CYS A 619 -4.38 -21.41 -7.31
C CYS A 619 -3.63 -22.48 -6.51
N LEU A 620 -3.98 -22.67 -5.24
CA LEU A 620 -3.37 -23.68 -4.38
C LEU A 620 -3.69 -25.10 -4.85
N ASP A 621 -4.90 -25.35 -5.34
CA ASP A 621 -5.31 -26.65 -5.89
C ASP A 621 -4.57 -26.98 -7.19
N ILE A 622 -4.43 -25.98 -8.09
CA ILE A 622 -3.64 -26.12 -9.32
C ILE A 622 -2.18 -26.44 -8.99
N GLU A 623 -1.59 -25.74 -8.03
CA GLU A 623 -0.22 -25.99 -7.61
C GLU A 623 -0.07 -27.38 -6.97
N ALA A 624 -1.00 -27.78 -6.10
CA ALA A 624 -0.99 -29.10 -5.50
C ALA A 624 -1.10 -30.22 -6.55
N GLU A 625 -1.90 -30.02 -7.60
CA GLU A 625 -2.01 -30.98 -8.70
C GLU A 625 -0.72 -31.07 -9.53
N LYS A 626 -0.09 -29.93 -9.84
CA LYS A 626 1.23 -29.91 -10.51
C LYS A 626 2.27 -30.71 -9.71
N GLN A 627 2.33 -30.50 -8.39
CA GLN A 627 3.26 -31.22 -7.53
C GLN A 627 2.98 -32.73 -7.50
N ARG A 628 1.71 -33.16 -7.54
CA ARG A 628 1.34 -34.59 -7.63
C ARG A 628 1.76 -35.23 -8.94
N VAL A 629 1.60 -34.52 -10.06
CA VAL A 629 2.03 -35.00 -11.38
C VAL A 629 3.54 -35.19 -11.40
N ILE A 630 4.31 -34.20 -10.92
CA ILE A 630 5.77 -34.27 -10.85
C ILE A 630 6.22 -35.47 -10.00
N ILE A 631 5.67 -35.64 -8.78
CA ILE A 631 6.01 -36.78 -7.91
C ILE A 631 5.69 -38.11 -8.59
N ARG A 632 4.58 -38.19 -9.33
CA ARG A 632 4.19 -39.42 -10.05
C ARG A 632 5.17 -39.73 -11.19
N GLU A 633 5.59 -38.72 -11.94
CA GLU A 633 6.59 -38.87 -13.01
C GLU A 633 7.95 -39.29 -12.45
N GLU A 634 8.43 -38.63 -11.38
CA GLU A 634 9.67 -39.01 -10.70
C GLU A 634 9.62 -40.45 -10.15
N MET A 635 8.50 -40.88 -9.56
CA MET A 635 8.36 -42.26 -9.10
C MET A 635 8.31 -43.29 -10.23
N LEU A 636 7.80 -42.91 -11.41
CA LEU A 636 7.82 -43.79 -12.59
C LEU A 636 9.23 -43.91 -13.16
N GLU A 637 9.99 -42.82 -13.24
CA GLU A 637 11.40 -42.83 -13.68
C GLU A 637 12.28 -43.69 -12.77
N VAL A 638 12.12 -43.57 -11.43
CA VAL A 638 12.86 -44.42 -10.48
C VAL A 638 12.53 -45.90 -10.66
N HIS A 639 11.28 -46.25 -10.99
CA HIS A 639 10.89 -47.63 -11.22
C HIS A 639 11.45 -48.19 -12.54
N GLU A 640 11.51 -47.38 -13.59
CA GLU A 640 12.15 -47.77 -14.85
C GLU A 640 13.66 -47.97 -14.68
N ASP A 641 14.33 -47.13 -13.90
CA ASP A 641 15.77 -47.25 -13.60
C ASP A 641 16.08 -48.50 -12.74
N GLU A 642 15.24 -48.83 -11.76
CA GLU A 642 15.35 -50.07 -10.98
C GLU A 642 15.15 -51.32 -11.85
N GLU A 643 14.15 -51.32 -12.74
CA GLU A 643 13.94 -52.42 -13.70
C GLU A 643 15.13 -52.57 -14.66
N LEU A 644 15.74 -51.47 -15.11
CA LEU A 644 16.93 -51.46 -15.95
C LEU A 644 18.20 -51.93 -15.22
N GLU A 645 18.35 -51.65 -13.92
CA GLU A 645 19.44 -52.21 -13.10
C GLU A 645 19.27 -53.71 -12.85
N LEU A 646 18.04 -54.17 -12.59
CA LEU A 646 17.72 -55.61 -12.45
C LEU A 646 17.90 -56.39 -13.77
N ALA A 647 17.80 -55.72 -14.91
CA ALA A 647 18.03 -56.32 -16.23
C ALA A 647 19.51 -56.37 -16.66
N ARG A 648 20.47 -55.81 -15.89
CA ARG A 648 21.90 -55.89 -16.23
C ARG A 648 22.43 -57.32 -16.03
N PRO A 649 23.01 -57.95 -17.07
CA PRO A 649 23.58 -59.28 -16.92
C PRO A 649 24.77 -59.25 -15.95
N VAL A 650 24.74 -60.12 -14.95
CA VAL A 650 25.85 -60.33 -14.01
C VAL A 650 27.10 -60.71 -14.81
N PRO A 651 28.23 -60.00 -14.65
CA PRO A 651 29.46 -60.37 -15.34
C PRO A 651 29.90 -61.76 -14.87
N ALA A 652 29.98 -62.69 -15.83
CA ALA A 652 30.49 -64.03 -15.61
C ALA A 652 31.91 -63.94 -15.02
N LYS A 653 32.06 -64.27 -13.74
CA LYS A 653 33.37 -64.52 -13.14
C LYS A 653 34.00 -65.71 -13.85
N LEU A 654 35.18 -65.49 -14.44
CA LEU A 654 36.06 -66.53 -14.93
C LEU A 654 36.39 -67.54 -13.83
N GLN A 655 36.51 -68.80 -14.25
CA GLN A 655 37.07 -69.95 -13.53
C GLN A 655 38.46 -69.68 -12.95
#